data_AF-A0A151WS03-F1
#
_entry.id   AF-A0A151WS03-F1
#
_cell.length_a   1.000
_cell.length_b   1.000
_cell.length_c   1.000
_cell.angle_alpha   90.00
_cell.angle_beta   90.00
_cell.angle_gamma   90.00
#
_symmetry.space_group_name_H-M   'P 1'
#
loop_
_entity.id
_entity.type
_entity.pdbx_description
1 polymer ?
#
loop_
_entity_poly.entity_id
_entity_poly.type
_entity_poly.pdbx_seq_one_letter_code
_entity_poly.pdbx_strand_id
1 'polypeptide(L)'
;MPECPCLSKRYTIATLACVGFIISFGMRCNMGMAKLVMKNTTEGENNTIKFNWTIGMESALDSSFFWGYLVTQVPGGFLASLYPANRIFGTAIAISAFLNLLVPGALKVDPIVDMGVQVLKGLVEGVTYPACHGIWKYWAPPLERSRLATLAFCGSYAAMVIGMPLSGYLSFWFGWTASFYFYGICGLIWYGFWLWLTFEKPSKHPSISARELRYIEDSLGQGQTQAPVPTLATTPWRKFLTSMPVYAIIVANFCRSWNFYLLVLFQPRFMHESFGMPLVETGVIGSLPHLLMTMIVPCGGLLADYLRKRGIMTTTNVRKIFNCGGFGMEALFFLVVAHATTSKNGTAATVALAIGVACSGFAISGFNVNHLDIAPRYASILMGMSNGIGTIAGLLVPFFVDNITEKKDPHSWRNVFIIAACVHIFGVTFYAIFCSGELQPWADPTLEEQKSWNPMDEFSQTKPPVPPPPKTMQSEFILSPASIVSSNALTILYVSLAVIFCLSVIFRKTQKDPSLLDIRDFNSLRNSKFNKTHPTKVIIHGFGGGRNLAPSTDLRDAKIAIPPRSISAYFTRGDYNIIIVDYGSLVREPCLSQISWGPDFCSQCIAQLVKYLRDHPRGTRVENIHVLGYSVGAHIGGLIANYLPNDKLGRITGLDPTIFFYMNGNRSMDLDETDAHFVDVIHTGAGILGQWGPNGHADFYVNGGSSQPGCATSSILQLLSSGGKLKISSVETLSCDHTKVTPYYIESITTKKGFWAAPCANLFSYLIGWCNPKKDEYILMGEDSPHTARGIFYLSTNAHKPYARGLPVKNQRRTNRKQSSSHQY
;
A
#
# COMPACT_ATOMS: atom_id res chain seq x y z
N MET A 1 14.35 -20.91 -7.95
CA MET A 1 13.36 -21.30 -6.91
C MET A 1 11.97 -21.07 -7.47
N PRO A 2 10.97 -21.92 -7.20
CA PRO A 2 9.62 -21.73 -7.73
C PRO A 2 8.96 -20.54 -7.03
N GLU A 3 8.54 -19.52 -7.80
CA GLU A 3 7.80 -18.39 -7.27
C GLU A 3 6.31 -18.77 -7.14
N CYS A 4 5.80 -18.82 -5.91
CA CYS A 4 4.36 -19.01 -5.69
C CYS A 4 3.55 -17.80 -6.20
N PRO A 5 2.32 -18.04 -6.70
CA PRO A 5 1.57 -17.04 -7.45
C PRO A 5 0.94 -15.93 -6.58
N CYS A 6 0.96 -14.71 -7.14
CA CYS A 6 -0.12 -13.71 -7.04
C CYS A 6 -0.53 -13.12 -5.67
N LEU A 7 0.36 -13.02 -4.68
CA LEU A 7 0.19 -12.09 -3.55
C LEU A 7 1.43 -11.19 -3.36
N SER A 8 1.21 -9.91 -3.01
CA SER A 8 2.31 -9.00 -2.63
C SER A 8 2.82 -9.32 -1.23
N LYS A 9 4.11 -9.08 -0.95
CA LYS A 9 4.79 -9.59 0.25
C LYS A 9 4.18 -9.05 1.54
N ARG A 10 3.70 -7.80 1.55
CA ARG A 10 3.00 -7.23 2.74
C ARG A 10 1.68 -7.94 3.06
N TYR A 11 0.96 -8.42 2.05
CA TYR A 11 -0.24 -9.25 2.27
C TYR A 11 0.12 -10.69 2.63
N THR A 12 1.22 -11.25 2.12
CA THR A 12 1.72 -12.57 2.57
C THR A 12 1.96 -12.56 4.08
N ILE A 13 2.58 -11.51 4.62
CA ILE A 13 2.78 -11.36 6.07
C ILE A 13 1.46 -11.18 6.82
N ALA A 14 0.48 -10.44 6.28
CA ALA A 14 -0.83 -10.27 6.91
C ALA A 14 -1.63 -11.59 6.96
N THR A 15 -1.63 -12.37 5.89
CA THR A 15 -2.25 -13.70 5.85
C THR A 15 -1.52 -14.69 6.77
N LEU A 16 -0.18 -14.67 6.82
CA LEU A 16 0.57 -15.51 7.77
C LEU A 16 0.30 -15.13 9.23
N ALA A 17 0.17 -13.84 9.54
CA ALA A 17 -0.18 -13.36 10.88
C ALA A 17 -1.63 -13.75 11.25
N CYS A 18 -2.55 -13.69 10.28
CA CYS A 18 -3.92 -14.20 10.41
C CYS A 18 -3.93 -15.69 10.80
N VAL A 19 -3.20 -16.54 10.07
CA VAL A 19 -3.06 -17.97 10.38
C VAL A 19 -2.39 -18.19 11.75
N GLY A 20 -1.41 -17.37 12.12
CA GLY A 20 -0.79 -17.40 13.45
C GLY A 20 -1.79 -17.13 14.57
N PHE A 21 -2.67 -16.15 14.40
CA PHE A 21 -3.77 -15.90 15.33
C PHE A 21 -4.83 -17.02 15.33
N ILE A 22 -5.13 -17.63 14.17
CA ILE A 22 -6.03 -18.80 14.10
C ILE A 22 -5.51 -19.95 14.98
N ILE A 23 -4.20 -20.23 14.91
CA ILE A 23 -3.56 -21.30 15.71
C ILE A 23 -3.54 -20.92 17.19
N SER A 24 -3.09 -19.71 17.54
CA SER A 24 -2.99 -19.24 18.93
C SER A 24 -4.34 -19.21 19.65
N PHE A 25 -5.39 -18.66 19.02
CA PHE A 25 -6.73 -18.67 19.61
C PHE A 25 -7.40 -20.04 19.55
N GLY A 26 -7.10 -20.87 18.55
CA GLY A 26 -7.53 -22.27 18.52
C GLY A 26 -7.01 -23.06 19.73
N MET A 27 -5.76 -22.84 20.14
CA MET A 27 -5.20 -23.44 21.36
C MET A 27 -5.96 -23.09 22.65
N ARG A 28 -6.61 -21.91 22.71
CA ARG A 28 -7.43 -21.48 23.86
C ARG A 28 -8.78 -22.20 23.91
N CYS A 29 -9.32 -22.63 22.76
CA CYS A 29 -10.58 -23.38 22.67
C CYS A 29 -10.44 -24.84 23.13
N ASN A 30 -9.24 -25.42 23.03
CA ASN A 30 -8.98 -26.84 23.28
C ASN A 30 -9.45 -27.30 24.67
N MET A 31 -9.15 -26.53 25.72
CA MET A 31 -9.45 -26.92 27.10
C MET A 31 -10.96 -27.03 27.35
N GLY A 32 -11.75 -26.08 26.85
CA GLY A 32 -13.22 -26.10 26.99
C GLY A 32 -13.86 -27.34 26.36
N MET A 33 -13.40 -27.75 25.17
CA MET A 33 -13.89 -28.97 24.50
C MET A 33 -13.34 -30.25 25.16
N ALA A 34 -12.08 -30.25 25.60
CA ALA A 34 -11.46 -31.40 26.26
C ALA A 34 -12.13 -31.73 27.61
N LYS A 35 -12.43 -30.72 28.43
CA LYS A 35 -13.12 -30.89 29.73
C LYS A 35 -14.47 -31.62 29.60
N LEU A 36 -15.20 -31.42 28.50
CA LEU A 36 -16.46 -32.13 28.24
C LEU A 36 -16.25 -33.64 28.03
N VAL A 37 -15.19 -34.04 27.31
CA VAL A 37 -14.85 -35.46 27.10
C VAL A 37 -14.27 -36.09 28.36
N MET A 38 -13.40 -35.38 29.07
CA MET A 38 -12.80 -35.85 30.34
C MET A 38 -13.88 -36.15 31.40
N LYS A 39 -14.95 -35.36 31.45
CA LYS A 39 -16.10 -35.58 32.36
C LYS A 39 -17.00 -36.75 31.94
N ASN A 40 -16.99 -37.17 30.68
CA ASN A 40 -17.89 -38.20 30.15
C ASN A 40 -17.27 -39.62 30.12
N THR A 41 -15.98 -39.76 30.42
CA THR A 41 -15.27 -41.07 30.38
C THR A 41 -15.47 -41.90 31.67
N THR A 42 -16.64 -41.78 32.31
CA THR A 42 -16.91 -42.29 33.67
C THR A 42 -17.38 -43.74 33.75
N GLU A 43 -17.71 -44.39 32.62
CA GLU A 43 -18.40 -45.71 32.62
C GLU A 43 -17.73 -46.79 31.74
N GLY A 44 -16.48 -46.60 31.30
CA GLY A 44 -15.80 -47.57 30.42
C GLY A 44 -14.29 -47.73 30.68
N GLU A 45 -13.90 -48.98 30.99
CA GLU A 45 -12.54 -49.56 30.98
C GLU A 45 -11.52 -49.15 32.07
N ASN A 46 -10.83 -50.17 32.59
CA ASN A 46 -10.08 -50.20 33.86
C ASN A 46 -8.71 -49.47 33.88
N ASN A 47 -8.52 -48.37 33.14
CA ASN A 47 -7.24 -47.63 33.16
C ASN A 47 -7.34 -46.12 32.91
N THR A 48 -8.52 -45.52 33.02
CA THR A 48 -8.73 -44.08 32.81
C THR A 48 -8.51 -43.27 34.09
N ILE A 49 -7.64 -42.25 34.03
CA ILE A 49 -7.34 -41.35 35.16
C ILE A 49 -8.60 -40.54 35.49
N LYS A 50 -9.11 -40.68 36.73
CA LYS A 50 -10.26 -39.90 37.22
C LYS A 50 -9.83 -38.49 37.61
N PHE A 51 -10.11 -37.53 36.73
CA PHE A 51 -9.94 -36.10 37.01
C PHE A 51 -11.08 -35.55 37.87
N ASN A 52 -11.07 -35.85 39.17
CA ASN A 52 -12.02 -35.30 40.14
C ASN A 52 -11.51 -33.96 40.69
N TRP A 53 -11.81 -32.87 39.99
CA TRP A 53 -11.34 -31.52 40.33
C TRP A 53 -12.36 -30.75 41.17
N THR A 54 -11.88 -29.99 42.15
CA THR A 54 -12.71 -29.02 42.87
C THR A 54 -13.01 -27.82 41.97
N ILE A 55 -14.11 -27.11 42.26
CA ILE A 55 -14.52 -25.90 41.51
C ILE A 55 -13.38 -24.88 41.47
N GLY A 56 -12.74 -24.64 42.62
CA GLY A 56 -11.57 -23.76 42.70
C GLY A 56 -10.39 -24.21 41.84
N MET A 57 -10.18 -25.52 41.64
CA MET A 57 -9.16 -26.04 40.72
C MET A 57 -9.56 -25.85 39.25
N GLU A 58 -10.83 -26.09 38.88
CA GLU A 58 -11.30 -25.82 37.50
C GLU A 58 -11.12 -24.35 37.12
N SER A 59 -11.50 -23.42 38.02
CA SER A 59 -11.35 -21.98 37.81
C SER A 59 -9.89 -21.51 37.83
N ALA A 60 -9.07 -22.06 38.71
CA ALA A 60 -7.63 -21.76 38.74
C ALA A 60 -6.95 -22.20 37.45
N LEU A 61 -7.33 -23.37 36.92
CA LEU A 61 -6.80 -23.88 35.65
C LEU A 61 -7.21 -22.99 34.47
N ASP A 62 -8.49 -22.60 34.35
CA ASP A 62 -8.94 -21.72 33.25
C ASP A 62 -8.42 -20.28 33.36
N SER A 63 -8.20 -19.77 34.58
CA SER A 63 -7.65 -18.42 34.80
C SER A 63 -6.12 -18.36 34.74
N SER A 64 -5.41 -19.48 34.94
CA SER A 64 -3.93 -19.54 34.99
C SER A 64 -3.24 -18.98 33.74
N PHE A 65 -3.82 -19.20 32.56
CA PHE A 65 -3.37 -18.59 31.31
C PHE A 65 -3.34 -17.05 31.40
N PHE A 66 -4.37 -16.46 31.98
CA PHE A 66 -4.50 -15.00 32.10
C PHE A 66 -3.54 -14.40 33.13
N TRP A 67 -3.06 -15.18 34.11
CA TRP A 67 -2.03 -14.74 35.07
C TRP A 67 -0.75 -14.36 34.35
N GLY A 68 -0.27 -15.22 33.44
CA GLY A 68 0.90 -14.92 32.59
C GLY A 68 0.60 -13.86 31.53
N TYR A 69 -0.57 -13.95 30.89
CA TYR A 69 -0.95 -13.08 29.77
C TYR A 69 -1.06 -11.60 30.15
N LEU A 70 -1.52 -11.29 31.38
CA LEU A 70 -1.60 -9.93 31.92
C LEU A 70 -0.21 -9.29 32.07
N VAL A 71 0.76 -10.03 32.63
CA VAL A 71 2.11 -9.53 32.96
C VAL A 71 2.82 -8.97 31.73
N THR A 72 2.63 -9.58 30.56
CA THR A 72 3.39 -9.22 29.34
C THR A 72 2.64 -8.29 28.38
N GLN A 73 1.42 -7.83 28.68
CA GLN A 73 0.71 -6.85 27.82
C GLN A 73 1.46 -5.52 27.69
N VAL A 74 1.78 -4.88 28.81
CA VAL A 74 2.47 -3.58 28.81
C VAL A 74 3.95 -3.72 28.42
N PRO A 75 4.75 -4.64 29.00
CA PRO A 75 6.12 -4.88 28.57
C PRO A 75 6.23 -5.31 27.10
N GLY A 76 5.27 -6.10 26.60
CA GLY A 76 5.22 -6.54 25.20
C GLY A 76 5.16 -5.39 24.19
N GLY A 77 4.50 -4.28 24.54
CA GLY A 77 4.51 -3.05 23.75
C GLY A 77 5.89 -2.43 23.60
N PHE A 78 6.68 -2.42 24.67
CA PHE A 78 8.07 -1.93 24.64
C PHE A 78 9.00 -2.94 23.94
N LEU A 79 8.86 -4.24 24.21
CA LEU A 79 9.64 -5.28 23.52
C LEU A 79 9.44 -5.25 22.00
N ALA A 80 8.19 -5.08 21.54
CA ALA A 80 7.85 -4.95 20.12
C ALA A 80 8.35 -3.65 19.45
N SER A 81 8.71 -2.62 20.24
CA SER A 81 9.28 -1.37 19.72
C SER A 81 10.82 -1.37 19.70
N LEU A 82 11.45 -2.10 20.64
CA LEU A 82 12.91 -2.22 20.80
C LEU A 82 13.52 -3.33 19.94
N TYR A 83 12.85 -4.48 19.80
CA TYR A 83 13.35 -5.66 19.10
C TYR A 83 12.56 -5.93 17.80
N PRO A 84 13.08 -6.78 16.88
CA PRO A 84 12.36 -7.14 15.65
C PRO A 84 11.03 -7.83 15.93
N ALA A 85 9.93 -7.09 15.75
CA ALA A 85 8.58 -7.53 16.11
C ALA A 85 8.12 -8.81 15.39
N ASN A 86 8.61 -9.06 14.16
CA ASN A 86 8.32 -10.32 13.45
C ASN A 86 8.93 -11.54 14.16
N ARG A 87 10.13 -11.41 14.74
CA ARG A 87 10.75 -12.50 15.51
C ARG A 87 9.94 -12.76 16.77
N ILE A 88 9.62 -11.71 17.54
CA ILE A 88 8.82 -11.81 18.77
C ILE A 88 7.49 -12.51 18.49
N PHE A 89 6.75 -12.08 17.46
CA PHE A 89 5.45 -12.65 17.10
C PHE A 89 5.55 -14.15 16.76
N GLY A 90 6.52 -14.52 15.92
CA GLY A 90 6.73 -15.92 15.52
C GLY A 90 7.16 -16.80 16.69
N THR A 91 8.16 -16.36 17.46
CA THR A 91 8.68 -17.14 18.61
C THR A 91 7.63 -17.30 19.71
N ALA A 92 6.79 -16.28 19.96
CA ALA A 92 5.71 -16.36 20.93
C ALA A 92 4.73 -17.49 20.60
N ILE A 93 4.27 -17.56 19.35
CA ILE A 93 3.35 -18.61 18.89
C ILE A 93 4.04 -19.98 18.86
N ALA A 94 5.31 -20.05 18.46
CA ALA A 94 6.07 -21.30 18.46
C ALA A 94 6.27 -21.89 19.88
N ILE A 95 6.61 -21.05 20.86
CA ILE A 95 6.75 -21.46 22.25
C ILE A 95 5.40 -21.83 22.85
N SER A 96 4.32 -21.06 22.58
CA SER A 96 2.96 -21.42 22.99
C SER A 96 2.53 -22.77 22.42
N ALA A 97 2.81 -23.03 21.13
CA ALA A 97 2.52 -24.28 20.44
C ALA A 97 3.31 -25.46 21.03
N PHE A 98 4.61 -25.29 21.32
CA PHE A 98 5.42 -26.30 22.01
C PHE A 98 4.87 -26.60 23.41
N LEU A 99 4.59 -25.57 24.22
CA LEU A 99 3.99 -25.74 25.55
C LEU A 99 2.62 -26.41 25.47
N ASN A 100 1.85 -26.16 24.41
CA ASN A 100 0.56 -26.82 24.18
C ASN A 100 0.68 -28.33 23.89
N LEU A 101 1.83 -28.80 23.36
CA LEU A 101 2.12 -30.24 23.27
C LEU A 101 2.35 -30.89 24.65
N LEU A 102 2.78 -30.11 25.64
CA LEU A 102 3.05 -30.60 27.00
C LEU A 102 1.77 -30.73 27.84
N VAL A 103 0.71 -29.99 27.53
CA VAL A 103 -0.57 -29.96 28.30
C VAL A 103 -1.13 -31.37 28.58
N PRO A 104 -1.27 -32.29 27.61
CA PRO A 104 -1.74 -33.66 27.89
C PRO A 104 -0.84 -34.47 28.83
N GLY A 105 0.46 -34.18 28.84
CA GLY A 105 1.42 -34.82 29.75
C GLY A 105 1.36 -34.20 31.15
N ALA A 106 1.32 -32.87 31.23
CA ALA A 106 1.21 -32.11 32.47
C ALA A 106 -0.05 -32.48 33.26
N LEU A 107 -1.22 -32.49 32.59
CA LEU A 107 -2.49 -32.89 33.19
C LEU A 107 -2.47 -34.32 33.77
N LYS A 108 -1.76 -35.26 33.13
CA LYS A 108 -1.61 -36.64 33.63
C LYS A 108 -0.71 -36.76 34.86
N VAL A 109 0.17 -35.79 35.09
CA VAL A 109 1.04 -35.74 36.28
C VAL A 109 0.28 -35.07 37.43
N ASP A 110 -0.09 -33.80 37.26
CA ASP A 110 -0.89 -33.05 38.24
C ASP A 110 -1.47 -31.75 37.59
N PRO A 111 -2.71 -31.33 37.90
CA PRO A 111 -3.29 -30.09 37.40
C PRO A 111 -2.45 -28.82 37.68
N ILE A 112 -1.72 -28.77 38.78
CA ILE A 112 -0.82 -27.66 39.15
C ILE A 112 0.36 -27.56 38.16
N VAL A 113 0.81 -28.69 37.61
CA VAL A 113 1.84 -28.70 36.55
C VAL A 113 1.26 -28.12 35.26
N ASP A 114 0.00 -28.42 34.90
CA ASP A 114 -0.66 -27.76 33.76
C ASP A 114 -0.83 -26.27 34.00
N MET A 115 -1.25 -25.83 35.21
CA MET A 115 -1.31 -24.41 35.55
C MET A 115 0.03 -23.69 35.31
N GLY A 116 1.16 -24.32 35.65
CA GLY A 116 2.49 -23.81 35.32
C GLY A 116 2.73 -23.67 33.80
N VAL A 117 2.37 -24.69 33.02
CA VAL A 117 2.44 -24.65 31.53
C VAL A 117 1.55 -23.55 30.96
N GLN A 118 0.33 -23.36 31.49
CA GLN A 118 -0.63 -22.36 31.04
C GLN A 118 -0.18 -20.94 31.39
N VAL A 119 0.39 -20.71 32.58
CA VAL A 119 1.03 -19.42 32.94
C VAL A 119 2.16 -19.10 31.95
N LEU A 120 3.01 -20.07 31.62
CA LEU A 120 4.08 -19.87 30.63
C LEU A 120 3.52 -19.58 29.23
N LYS A 121 2.47 -20.28 28.79
CA LYS A 121 1.75 -19.99 27.53
C LYS A 121 1.19 -18.57 27.52
N GLY A 122 0.55 -18.15 28.62
CA GLY A 122 0.04 -16.80 28.78
C GLY A 122 1.13 -15.75 28.65
N LEU A 123 2.24 -15.93 29.38
CA LEU A 123 3.39 -15.04 29.38
C LEU A 123 3.94 -14.84 27.97
N VAL A 124 4.13 -15.92 27.20
CA VAL A 124 4.62 -15.80 25.80
C VAL A 124 3.55 -15.29 24.83
N GLU A 125 2.27 -15.61 25.00
CA GLU A 125 1.22 -15.11 24.09
C GLU A 125 0.89 -13.62 24.32
N GLY A 126 1.14 -13.05 25.50
CA GLY A 126 0.78 -11.67 25.81
C GLY A 126 1.45 -10.63 24.91
N VAL A 127 2.62 -10.94 24.35
CA VAL A 127 3.35 -10.05 23.43
C VAL A 127 2.84 -10.10 21.98
N THR A 128 1.93 -11.02 21.61
CA THR A 128 1.49 -11.24 20.21
C THR A 128 0.76 -10.03 19.59
N TYR A 129 -0.22 -9.44 20.29
CA TYR A 129 -0.95 -8.27 19.79
C TYR A 129 -0.06 -7.02 19.62
N PRO A 130 0.80 -6.65 20.61
CA PRO A 130 1.76 -5.57 20.41
C PRO A 130 2.78 -5.86 19.31
N ALA A 131 3.30 -7.09 19.22
CA ALA A 131 4.24 -7.48 18.17
C ALA A 131 3.60 -7.40 16.77
N CYS A 132 2.34 -7.78 16.60
CA CYS A 132 1.63 -7.61 15.33
C CYS A 132 1.56 -6.14 14.90
N HIS A 133 1.24 -5.22 15.81
CA HIS A 133 1.31 -3.78 15.54
C HIS A 133 2.73 -3.30 15.21
N GLY A 134 3.75 -3.85 15.88
CA GLY A 134 5.16 -3.59 15.60
C GLY A 134 5.60 -4.00 14.19
N ILE A 135 5.04 -5.07 13.62
CA ILE A 135 5.28 -5.48 12.22
C ILE A 135 4.74 -4.41 11.26
N TRP A 136 3.53 -3.91 11.50
CA TRP A 136 2.88 -2.90 10.65
C TRP A 136 3.59 -1.53 10.65
N LYS A 137 4.45 -1.26 11.64
CA LYS A 137 5.36 -0.09 11.63
C LYS A 137 6.25 -0.06 10.38
N TYR A 138 6.77 -1.21 9.95
CA TYR A 138 7.72 -1.31 8.83
C TYR A 138 7.09 -1.83 7.54
N TRP A 139 5.97 -2.56 7.62
CA TRP A 139 5.36 -3.23 6.46
C TRP A 139 4.06 -2.62 5.96
N ALA A 140 3.43 -1.71 6.71
CA ALA A 140 2.14 -1.13 6.33
C ALA A 140 2.23 0.38 6.03
N PRO A 141 2.06 0.78 4.76
CA PRO A 141 1.82 2.16 4.35
C PRO A 141 0.65 2.77 5.13
N PRO A 142 0.68 4.09 5.46
CA PRO A 142 -0.34 4.73 6.29
C PRO A 142 -1.79 4.50 5.82
N LEU A 143 -2.03 4.59 4.50
CA LEU A 143 -3.36 4.40 3.89
C LEU A 143 -3.84 2.94 3.87
N GLU A 144 -2.94 1.95 4.02
CA GLU A 144 -3.28 0.52 3.99
C GLU A 144 -3.23 -0.14 5.38
N ARG A 145 -2.74 0.58 6.41
CA ARG A 145 -2.44 0.06 7.74
C ARG A 145 -3.64 -0.53 8.46
N SER A 146 -4.78 0.13 8.43
CA SER A 146 -6.03 -0.39 9.01
C SER A 146 -6.49 -1.70 8.33
N ARG A 147 -6.32 -1.82 7.02
CA ARG A 147 -6.71 -3.00 6.23
C ARG A 147 -5.80 -4.20 6.53
N LEU A 148 -4.49 -3.99 6.55
CA LEU A 148 -3.51 -5.05 6.87
C LEU A 148 -3.64 -5.53 8.33
N ALA A 149 -3.84 -4.60 9.28
CA ALA A 149 -4.09 -4.95 10.68
C ALA A 149 -5.41 -5.71 10.85
N THR A 150 -6.50 -5.28 10.20
CA THR A 150 -7.80 -5.98 10.22
C THR A 150 -7.69 -7.39 9.64
N LEU A 151 -6.94 -7.57 8.55
CA LEU A 151 -6.69 -8.89 7.96
C LEU A 151 -5.88 -9.82 8.88
N ALA A 152 -4.96 -9.29 9.68
CA ALA A 152 -4.26 -10.09 10.68
C ALA A 152 -5.20 -10.45 11.86
N PHE A 153 -5.94 -9.48 12.41
CA PHE A 153 -6.79 -9.70 13.57
C PHE A 153 -8.08 -10.47 13.27
N CYS A 154 -8.56 -10.55 12.02
CA CYS A 154 -9.69 -11.43 11.72
C CYS A 154 -9.37 -12.91 12.01
N GLY A 155 -8.09 -13.28 12.04
CA GLY A 155 -7.62 -14.60 12.46
C GLY A 155 -8.03 -14.99 13.89
N SER A 156 -8.13 -14.04 14.84
CA SER A 156 -8.56 -14.37 16.21
C SER A 156 -10.03 -14.74 16.31
N TYR A 157 -10.88 -14.25 15.38
CA TYR A 157 -12.30 -14.62 15.31
C TYR A 157 -12.49 -15.89 14.47
N ALA A 158 -11.79 -16.00 13.34
CA ALA A 158 -11.74 -17.22 12.52
C ALA A 158 -11.23 -18.44 13.32
N ALA A 159 -10.38 -18.23 14.31
CA ALA A 159 -9.95 -19.25 15.27
C ALA A 159 -11.10 -19.94 15.99
N MET A 160 -12.13 -19.19 16.42
CA MET A 160 -13.31 -19.75 17.09
C MET A 160 -14.15 -20.56 16.09
N VAL A 161 -14.33 -20.01 14.89
CA VAL A 161 -15.12 -20.61 13.80
C VAL A 161 -14.56 -21.97 13.39
N ILE A 162 -13.24 -22.05 13.20
CA ILE A 162 -12.55 -23.28 12.80
C ILE A 162 -12.31 -24.18 14.02
N GLY A 163 -11.96 -23.59 15.16
CA GLY A 163 -11.41 -24.32 16.30
C GLY A 163 -12.43 -25.00 17.20
N MET A 164 -13.62 -24.43 17.40
CA MET A 164 -14.65 -25.12 18.19
C MET A 164 -15.14 -26.42 17.50
N PRO A 165 -15.46 -26.43 16.19
CA PRO A 165 -15.78 -27.67 15.49
C PRO A 165 -14.58 -28.63 15.42
N LEU A 166 -13.39 -28.14 15.04
CA LEU A 166 -12.23 -28.99 14.85
C LEU A 166 -11.79 -29.68 16.15
N SER A 167 -11.75 -28.95 17.26
CA SER A 167 -11.44 -29.52 18.58
C SER A 167 -12.54 -30.46 19.06
N GLY A 168 -13.81 -30.21 18.71
CA GLY A 168 -14.92 -31.13 18.95
C GLY A 168 -14.76 -32.46 18.20
N TYR A 169 -14.50 -32.42 16.90
CA TYR A 169 -14.26 -33.62 16.08
C TYR A 169 -13.02 -34.40 16.53
N LEU A 170 -11.89 -33.71 16.75
CA LEU A 170 -10.65 -34.36 17.20
C LEU A 170 -10.83 -35.02 18.57
N SER A 171 -11.47 -34.33 19.52
CA SER A 171 -11.69 -34.87 20.87
C SER A 171 -12.69 -36.03 20.91
N PHE A 172 -13.67 -36.06 19.99
CA PHE A 172 -14.64 -37.15 19.86
C PHE A 172 -14.03 -38.41 19.25
N TRP A 173 -13.31 -38.29 18.11
CA TRP A 173 -12.81 -39.45 17.37
C TRP A 173 -11.45 -39.98 17.83
N PHE A 174 -10.57 -39.09 18.30
CA PHE A 174 -9.18 -39.44 18.68
C PHE A 174 -8.89 -39.21 20.17
N GLY A 175 -9.92 -38.89 20.96
CA GLY A 175 -9.82 -38.61 22.39
C GLY A 175 -9.33 -37.19 22.72
N TRP A 176 -9.57 -36.76 23.97
CA TRP A 176 -9.39 -35.38 24.43
C TRP A 176 -7.97 -34.80 24.23
N THR A 177 -6.94 -35.65 24.16
CA THR A 177 -5.55 -35.23 23.97
C THR A 177 -5.24 -34.78 22.54
N ALA A 178 -5.99 -35.26 21.54
CA ALA A 178 -5.67 -35.08 20.12
C ALA A 178 -5.66 -33.61 19.69
N SER A 179 -6.61 -32.82 20.19
CA SER A 179 -6.72 -31.37 19.90
C SER A 179 -5.45 -30.61 20.31
N PHE A 180 -4.85 -30.94 21.46
CA PHE A 180 -3.63 -30.29 21.93
C PHE A 180 -2.42 -30.61 21.04
N TYR A 181 -2.26 -31.88 20.64
CA TYR A 181 -1.18 -32.29 19.74
C TYR A 181 -1.33 -31.70 18.34
N PHE A 182 -2.55 -31.68 17.79
CA PHE A 182 -2.83 -31.11 16.48
C PHE A 182 -2.41 -29.63 16.41
N TYR A 183 -2.91 -28.79 17.32
CA TYR A 183 -2.58 -27.36 17.32
C TYR A 183 -1.10 -27.08 17.60
N GLY A 184 -0.46 -27.86 18.49
CA GLY A 184 0.97 -27.71 18.75
C GLY A 184 1.84 -28.04 17.53
N ILE A 185 1.55 -29.13 16.82
CA ILE A 185 2.26 -29.50 15.59
C ILE A 185 2.01 -28.47 14.49
N CYS A 186 0.76 -28.04 14.29
CA CYS A 186 0.42 -27.00 13.32
C CYS A 186 1.12 -25.67 13.60
N GLY A 187 1.26 -25.26 14.87
CA GLY A 187 1.99 -24.05 15.26
C GLY A 187 3.49 -24.12 14.98
N LEU A 188 4.12 -25.29 15.20
CA LEU A 188 5.53 -25.50 14.88
C LEU A 188 5.78 -25.53 13.35
N ILE A 189 4.89 -26.17 12.58
CA ILE A 189 4.96 -26.16 11.11
C ILE A 189 4.76 -24.73 10.58
N TRP A 190 3.76 -24.00 11.08
CA TRP A 190 3.52 -22.59 10.76
C TRP A 190 4.74 -21.72 11.07
N TYR A 191 5.44 -21.96 12.18
CA TYR A 191 6.64 -21.22 12.52
C TYR A 191 7.79 -21.45 11.52
N GLY A 192 7.91 -22.66 10.96
CA GLY A 192 8.82 -22.94 9.84
C GLY A 192 8.52 -22.07 8.62
N PHE A 193 7.25 -21.95 8.23
CA PHE A 193 6.82 -21.03 7.16
C PHE A 193 7.02 -19.56 7.54
N TRP A 194 6.80 -19.18 8.80
CA TRP A 194 6.99 -17.82 9.30
C TRP A 194 8.46 -17.37 9.20
N LEU A 195 9.40 -18.23 9.59
CA LEU A 195 10.85 -17.98 9.45
C LEU A 195 11.28 -17.90 7.98
N TRP A 196 10.65 -18.67 7.08
CA TRP A 196 10.99 -18.67 5.66
C TRP A 196 10.45 -17.44 4.90
N LEU A 197 9.27 -16.95 5.28
CA LEU A 197 8.51 -15.96 4.50
C LEU A 197 8.41 -14.57 5.14
N THR A 198 8.80 -14.38 6.41
CA THR A 198 8.68 -13.07 7.09
C THR A 198 10.02 -12.48 7.50
N PHE A 199 10.19 -11.18 7.26
CA PHE A 199 11.44 -10.45 7.46
C PHE A 199 11.19 -9.18 8.27
N GLU A 200 12.21 -8.73 9.01
CA GLU A 200 12.08 -7.63 9.99
C GLU A 200 11.71 -6.29 9.35
N LYS A 201 12.24 -6.05 8.14
CA LYS A 201 12.00 -4.86 7.31
C LYS A 201 11.83 -5.31 5.85
N PRO A 202 11.05 -4.56 5.03
CA PRO A 202 10.96 -4.78 3.59
C PRO A 202 12.33 -4.90 2.91
N SER A 203 13.29 -4.04 3.25
CA SER A 203 14.65 -4.03 2.68
C SER A 203 15.51 -5.25 3.04
N LYS A 204 15.12 -6.08 4.01
CA LYS A 204 15.78 -7.37 4.31
C LYS A 204 15.15 -8.56 3.57
N HIS A 205 14.03 -8.37 2.88
CA HIS A 205 13.30 -9.47 2.24
C HIS A 205 13.92 -9.81 0.86
N PRO A 206 14.44 -11.04 0.65
CA PRO A 206 15.30 -11.35 -0.50
C PRO A 206 14.58 -11.37 -1.85
N SER A 207 13.27 -11.63 -1.87
CA SER A 207 12.44 -11.68 -3.10
C SER A 207 11.33 -10.63 -3.12
N ILE A 208 11.53 -9.48 -2.46
CA ILE A 208 10.57 -8.36 -2.56
C ILE A 208 10.77 -7.66 -3.91
N SER A 209 9.68 -7.28 -4.58
CA SER A 209 9.83 -6.48 -5.80
C SER A 209 10.32 -5.07 -5.42
N ALA A 210 11.25 -4.52 -6.19
CA ALA A 210 11.75 -3.15 -5.95
C ALA A 210 10.62 -2.10 -5.97
N ARG A 211 9.55 -2.37 -6.73
CA ARG A 211 8.30 -1.58 -6.75
C ARG A 211 7.57 -1.62 -5.41
N GLU A 212 7.41 -2.79 -4.81
CA GLU A 212 6.76 -2.92 -3.49
C GLU A 212 7.63 -2.35 -2.38
N LEU A 213 8.95 -2.56 -2.44
CA LEU A 213 9.90 -2.00 -1.48
C LEU A 213 9.84 -0.46 -1.44
N ARG A 214 10.02 0.20 -2.59
CA ARG A 214 9.93 1.66 -2.68
C ARG A 214 8.55 2.18 -2.29
N TYR A 215 7.47 1.54 -2.76
CA TYR A 215 6.12 1.94 -2.35
C TYR A 215 5.93 1.95 -0.82
N ILE A 216 6.51 0.98 -0.10
CA ILE A 216 6.45 0.98 1.37
C ILE A 216 7.35 2.07 1.96
N GLU A 217 8.60 2.20 1.52
CA GLU A 217 9.56 3.17 2.07
C GLU A 217 9.14 4.63 1.79
N ASP A 218 8.72 4.93 0.56
CA ASP A 218 8.24 6.25 0.13
C ASP A 218 6.93 6.63 0.85
N SER A 219 5.99 5.67 1.02
CA SER A 219 4.72 5.92 1.73
C SER A 219 4.89 6.08 3.24
N LEU A 220 5.95 5.55 3.84
CA LEU A 220 6.27 5.76 5.26
C LEU A 220 6.92 7.13 5.48
N GLY A 221 7.76 7.56 4.53
CA GLY A 221 8.41 8.88 4.52
C GLY A 221 9.39 9.11 5.68
N GLN A 222 10.21 10.16 5.56
CA GLN A 222 11.14 10.54 6.65
C GLN A 222 10.43 10.97 7.93
N GLY A 223 9.14 11.33 7.86
CA GLY A 223 8.33 11.78 9.01
C GLY A 223 8.05 10.70 10.06
N GLN A 224 7.94 9.40 9.69
CA GLN A 224 7.81 8.33 10.69
C GLN A 224 9.16 7.96 11.37
N THR A 225 10.28 8.46 10.85
CA THR A 225 11.63 8.27 11.44
C THR A 225 12.11 9.47 12.25
N GLN A 226 11.48 10.64 12.13
CA GLN A 226 11.88 11.88 12.82
C GLN A 226 11.21 12.08 14.20
N ALA A 227 10.00 11.54 14.42
CA ALA A 227 9.38 11.60 15.74
C ALA A 227 10.04 10.61 16.71
N PRO A 228 10.63 11.04 17.85
CA PRO A 228 11.27 10.14 18.79
C PRO A 228 10.25 9.14 19.36
N VAL A 229 10.60 7.86 19.29
CA VAL A 229 9.76 6.75 19.77
C VAL A 229 9.49 6.97 21.26
N PRO A 230 8.21 6.97 21.70
CA PRO A 230 7.89 7.20 23.10
C PRO A 230 8.50 6.10 23.97
N THR A 231 9.28 6.52 24.97
CA THR A 231 9.91 5.65 25.96
C THR A 231 9.09 5.67 27.25
N LEU A 232 9.40 4.77 28.18
CA LEU A 232 8.80 4.77 29.52
C LEU A 232 8.92 6.12 30.24
N ALA A 233 10.02 6.85 30.02
CA ALA A 233 10.27 8.17 30.62
C ALA A 233 9.58 9.33 29.88
N THR A 234 9.50 9.29 28.53
CA THR A 234 8.89 10.37 27.72
C THR A 234 7.38 10.23 27.53
N THR A 235 6.76 9.15 28.03
CA THR A 235 5.31 8.93 27.95
C THR A 235 4.58 9.73 29.03
N PRO A 236 3.55 10.55 28.70
CA PRO A 236 2.87 11.42 29.66
C PRO A 236 1.83 10.68 30.50
N TRP A 237 2.26 9.71 31.31
CA TRP A 237 1.42 8.81 32.12
C TRP A 237 0.32 9.53 32.91
N ARG A 238 0.65 10.63 33.58
CA ARG A 238 -0.33 11.43 34.36
C ARG A 238 -1.47 11.97 33.48
N LYS A 239 -1.20 12.33 32.23
CA LYS A 239 -2.24 12.81 31.30
C LYS A 239 -3.15 11.67 30.83
N PHE A 240 -2.59 10.48 30.56
CA PHE A 240 -3.40 9.29 30.23
C PHE A 240 -4.35 8.94 31.39
N LEU A 241 -3.81 8.87 32.62
CA LEU A 241 -4.56 8.55 33.85
C LEU A 241 -5.49 9.68 34.35
N THR A 242 -5.64 10.78 33.62
CA THR A 242 -6.62 11.84 33.91
C THR A 242 -7.59 12.09 32.76
N SER A 243 -7.47 11.37 31.64
CA SER A 243 -8.27 11.58 30.44
C SER A 243 -9.52 10.68 30.44
N MET A 244 -10.70 11.30 30.54
CA MET A 244 -11.98 10.57 30.51
C MET A 244 -12.21 9.75 29.21
N PRO A 245 -11.84 10.23 28.00
CA PRO A 245 -11.86 9.40 26.79
C PRO A 245 -10.99 8.15 26.87
N VAL A 246 -9.84 8.20 27.56
CA VAL A 246 -8.99 7.01 27.78
C VAL A 246 -9.70 6.01 28.70
N TYR A 247 -10.28 6.48 29.81
CA TYR A 247 -11.10 5.61 30.68
C TYR A 247 -12.32 5.02 29.97
N ALA A 248 -12.98 5.78 29.10
CA ALA A 248 -14.11 5.28 28.32
C ALA A 248 -13.70 4.05 27.49
N ILE A 249 -12.56 4.13 26.80
CA ILE A 249 -12.03 3.03 25.98
C ILE A 249 -11.60 1.85 26.87
N ILE A 250 -10.93 2.09 28.00
CA ILE A 250 -10.54 1.04 28.97
C ILE A 250 -11.77 0.27 29.47
N VAL A 251 -12.81 0.98 29.92
CA VAL A 251 -14.04 0.36 30.45
C VAL A 251 -14.77 -0.41 29.35
N ALA A 252 -14.89 0.15 28.14
CA ALA A 252 -15.48 -0.57 27.01
C ALA A 252 -14.71 -1.85 26.67
N ASN A 253 -13.37 -1.81 26.70
CA ASN A 253 -12.56 -3.00 26.44
C ASN A 253 -12.67 -4.04 27.57
N PHE A 254 -12.72 -3.63 28.84
CA PHE A 254 -12.99 -4.54 29.97
C PHE A 254 -14.34 -5.25 29.81
N CYS A 255 -15.42 -4.50 29.56
CA CYS A 255 -16.74 -5.07 29.34
C CYS A 255 -16.76 -6.02 28.12
N ARG A 256 -16.03 -5.68 27.05
CA ARG A 256 -15.92 -6.56 25.88
C ARG A 256 -15.14 -7.84 26.17
N SER A 257 -14.02 -7.74 26.88
CA SER A 257 -13.17 -8.87 27.25
C SER A 257 -13.89 -9.82 28.19
N TRP A 258 -14.68 -9.32 29.14
CA TRP A 258 -15.54 -10.14 30.00
C TRP A 258 -16.41 -11.10 29.19
N ASN A 259 -17.18 -10.54 28.26
CA ASN A 259 -18.10 -11.31 27.44
C ASN A 259 -17.39 -12.11 26.33
N PHE A 260 -16.19 -11.68 25.92
CA PHE A 260 -15.33 -12.49 25.05
C PHE A 260 -14.90 -13.78 25.75
N TYR A 261 -14.29 -13.69 26.93
CA TYR A 261 -13.75 -14.85 27.62
C TYR A 261 -14.85 -15.77 28.17
N LEU A 262 -16.02 -15.20 28.54
CA LEU A 262 -17.21 -15.99 28.85
C LEU A 262 -17.55 -16.94 27.69
N LEU A 263 -17.60 -16.43 26.46
CA LEU A 263 -17.96 -17.25 25.30
C LEU A 263 -16.81 -18.16 24.85
N VAL A 264 -15.56 -17.68 24.86
CA VAL A 264 -14.39 -18.47 24.44
C VAL A 264 -14.18 -19.71 25.34
N LEU A 265 -14.36 -19.56 26.66
CA LEU A 265 -14.08 -20.64 27.62
C LEU A 265 -15.33 -21.49 27.91
N PHE A 266 -16.49 -20.84 28.11
CA PHE A 266 -17.66 -21.49 28.72
C PHE A 266 -18.83 -21.75 27.76
N GLN A 267 -18.82 -21.23 26.53
CA GLN A 267 -19.91 -21.48 25.57
C GLN A 267 -20.16 -22.98 25.28
N PRO A 268 -19.13 -23.85 25.12
CA PRO A 268 -19.37 -25.29 24.96
C PRO A 268 -20.05 -25.91 26.19
N ARG A 269 -19.60 -25.51 27.38
CA ARG A 269 -20.14 -25.99 28.67
C ARG A 269 -21.58 -25.54 28.87
N PHE A 270 -21.90 -24.28 28.56
CA PHE A 270 -23.27 -23.76 28.55
C PHE A 270 -24.20 -24.59 27.65
N MET A 271 -23.79 -24.82 26.39
CA MET A 271 -24.57 -25.57 25.40
C MET A 271 -24.81 -27.03 25.84
N HIS A 272 -23.78 -27.67 26.40
CA HIS A 272 -23.87 -29.04 26.88
C HIS A 272 -24.69 -29.17 28.18
N GLU A 273 -24.43 -28.35 29.21
CA GLU A 273 -25.12 -28.43 30.51
C GLU A 273 -26.57 -27.91 30.46
N SER A 274 -26.86 -26.87 29.68
CA SER A 274 -28.22 -26.28 29.63
C SER A 274 -29.19 -27.03 28.71
N PHE A 275 -28.69 -27.66 27.64
CA PHE A 275 -29.52 -28.25 26.59
C PHE A 275 -29.17 -29.70 26.22
N GLY A 276 -28.12 -30.29 26.81
CA GLY A 276 -27.72 -31.68 26.56
C GLY A 276 -27.12 -31.92 25.16
N MET A 277 -26.68 -30.87 24.46
CA MET A 277 -26.19 -31.01 23.08
C MET A 277 -24.94 -31.91 23.00
N PRO A 278 -24.86 -32.86 22.04
CA PRO A 278 -23.67 -33.65 21.77
C PRO A 278 -22.42 -32.78 21.50
N LEU A 279 -21.22 -33.33 21.71
CA LEU A 279 -19.97 -32.57 21.60
C LEU A 279 -19.73 -31.98 20.19
N VAL A 280 -19.99 -32.78 19.14
CA VAL A 280 -19.79 -32.35 17.74
C VAL A 280 -20.81 -31.28 17.37
N GLU A 281 -22.08 -31.46 17.76
CA GLU A 281 -23.14 -30.47 17.54
C GLU A 281 -22.84 -29.16 18.30
N THR A 282 -22.41 -29.24 19.55
CA THR A 282 -21.93 -28.10 20.35
C THR A 282 -20.76 -27.37 19.68
N GLY A 283 -19.82 -28.10 19.06
CA GLY A 283 -18.72 -27.49 18.30
C GLY A 283 -19.20 -26.75 17.06
N VAL A 284 -20.07 -27.38 16.25
CA VAL A 284 -20.59 -26.80 15.00
C VAL A 284 -21.54 -25.63 15.28
N ILE A 285 -22.56 -25.82 16.11
CA ILE A 285 -23.52 -24.78 16.49
C ILE A 285 -22.82 -23.66 17.28
N GLY A 286 -21.86 -24.01 18.14
CA GLY A 286 -21.04 -23.05 18.88
C GLY A 286 -20.19 -22.13 18.00
N SER A 287 -19.84 -22.55 16.79
CA SER A 287 -19.08 -21.72 15.84
C SER A 287 -19.91 -20.58 15.21
N LEU A 288 -21.24 -20.72 15.14
CA LEU A 288 -22.12 -19.82 14.40
C LEU A 288 -22.11 -18.34 14.88
N PRO A 289 -22.17 -18.04 16.19
CA PRO A 289 -22.08 -16.66 16.68
C PRO A 289 -20.79 -15.95 16.23
N HIS A 290 -19.66 -16.65 16.28
CA HIS A 290 -18.35 -16.14 15.90
C HIS A 290 -18.19 -15.99 14.39
N LEU A 291 -18.84 -16.86 13.60
CA LEU A 291 -18.89 -16.75 12.14
C LEU A 291 -19.63 -15.49 11.70
N LEU A 292 -20.82 -15.24 12.27
CA LEU A 292 -21.59 -14.03 11.99
C LEU A 292 -20.83 -12.77 12.42
N MET A 293 -20.21 -12.77 13.60
CA MET A 293 -19.34 -11.65 14.02
C MET A 293 -18.19 -11.41 13.03
N THR A 294 -17.53 -12.46 12.54
CA THR A 294 -16.43 -12.37 11.56
C THR A 294 -16.88 -11.70 10.25
N MET A 295 -18.13 -11.92 9.83
CA MET A 295 -18.73 -11.26 8.66
C MET A 295 -19.16 -9.82 8.93
N ILE A 296 -19.67 -9.51 10.12
CA ILE A 296 -20.18 -8.17 10.47
C ILE A 296 -19.05 -7.17 10.75
N VAL A 297 -17.93 -7.57 11.35
CA VAL A 297 -16.81 -6.65 11.70
C VAL A 297 -16.30 -5.86 10.48
N PRO A 298 -15.99 -6.47 9.30
CA PRO A 298 -15.61 -5.71 8.10
C PRO A 298 -16.71 -4.77 7.58
N CYS A 299 -17.97 -5.22 7.60
CA CYS A 299 -19.12 -4.40 7.18
C CYS A 299 -19.31 -3.16 8.08
N GLY A 300 -19.14 -3.33 9.40
CA GLY A 300 -19.12 -2.22 10.35
C GLY A 300 -18.00 -1.22 10.06
N GLY A 301 -16.80 -1.72 9.75
CA GLY A 301 -15.66 -0.87 9.38
C GLY A 301 -15.94 -0.03 8.13
N LEU A 302 -16.44 -0.66 7.06
CA LEU A 302 -16.79 0.01 5.80
C LEU A 302 -17.90 1.06 5.99
N LEU A 303 -18.92 0.75 6.79
CA LEU A 303 -20.02 1.68 7.08
C LEU A 303 -19.56 2.88 7.92
N ALA A 304 -18.73 2.66 8.94
CA ALA A 304 -18.15 3.73 9.75
C ALA A 304 -17.27 4.67 8.90
N ASP A 305 -16.46 4.11 8.01
CA ASP A 305 -15.65 4.86 7.05
C ASP A 305 -16.50 5.66 6.06
N TYR A 306 -17.58 5.08 5.55
CA TYR A 306 -18.52 5.76 4.64
C TYR A 306 -19.17 6.99 5.30
N LEU A 307 -19.68 6.84 6.53
CA LEU A 307 -20.31 7.92 7.30
C LEU A 307 -19.34 9.07 7.59
N ARG A 308 -18.08 8.76 7.93
CA ARG A 308 -17.02 9.75 8.16
C ARG A 308 -16.59 10.44 6.86
N LYS A 309 -16.28 9.68 5.79
CA LYS A 309 -15.75 10.22 4.52
C LYS A 309 -16.75 11.13 3.79
N ARG A 310 -18.06 10.92 3.97
CA ARG A 310 -19.10 11.80 3.42
C ARG A 310 -19.48 12.96 4.35
N GLY A 311 -18.85 13.10 5.52
CA GLY A 311 -19.18 14.16 6.48
C GLY A 311 -20.58 14.07 7.10
N ILE A 312 -21.24 12.89 7.02
CA ILE A 312 -22.61 12.70 7.51
C ILE A 312 -22.66 12.78 9.04
N MET A 313 -21.60 12.31 9.71
CA MET A 313 -21.47 12.31 11.17
C MET A 313 -20.03 12.57 11.60
N THR A 314 -19.84 13.22 12.75
CA THR A 314 -18.52 13.43 13.36
C THR A 314 -17.92 12.09 13.82
N THR A 315 -16.59 12.01 13.92
CA THR A 315 -15.89 10.80 14.41
C THR A 315 -16.45 10.34 15.76
N THR A 316 -16.61 11.26 16.71
CA THR A 316 -17.19 10.98 18.04
C THR A 316 -18.57 10.33 17.95
N ASN A 317 -19.48 10.88 17.11
CA ASN A 317 -20.83 10.33 16.97
C ASN A 317 -20.83 8.94 16.32
N VAL A 318 -19.98 8.72 15.31
CA VAL A 318 -19.79 7.39 14.72
C VAL A 318 -19.26 6.40 15.76
N ARG A 319 -18.23 6.76 16.54
CA ARG A 319 -17.69 5.86 17.59
C ARG A 319 -18.72 5.56 18.67
N LYS A 320 -19.51 6.54 19.10
CA LYS A 320 -20.60 6.34 20.08
C LYS A 320 -21.67 5.41 19.52
N ILE A 321 -22.21 5.67 18.33
CA ILE A 321 -23.29 4.86 17.74
C ILE A 321 -22.85 3.41 17.52
N PHE A 322 -21.67 3.17 16.96
CA PHE A 322 -21.21 1.82 16.66
C PHE A 322 -20.92 1.00 17.93
N ASN A 323 -20.32 1.63 18.95
CA ASN A 323 -20.05 0.94 20.22
C ASN A 323 -21.34 0.70 21.04
N CYS A 324 -22.16 1.74 21.21
CA CYS A 324 -23.38 1.66 22.02
C CYS A 324 -24.45 0.80 21.34
N GLY A 325 -24.57 0.87 20.01
CA GLY A 325 -25.42 -0.01 19.23
C GLY A 325 -24.97 -1.46 19.31
N GLY A 326 -23.68 -1.75 19.08
CA GLY A 326 -23.16 -3.12 19.11
C GLY A 326 -23.32 -3.81 20.47
N PHE A 327 -22.75 -3.23 21.53
CA PHE A 327 -22.81 -3.82 22.88
C PHE A 327 -24.19 -3.69 23.53
N GLY A 328 -24.96 -2.63 23.19
CA GLY A 328 -26.32 -2.47 23.69
C GLY A 328 -27.25 -3.56 23.15
N MET A 329 -27.17 -3.84 21.84
CA MET A 329 -27.90 -4.96 21.24
C MET A 329 -27.43 -6.31 21.78
N GLU A 330 -26.12 -6.52 21.94
CA GLU A 330 -25.58 -7.76 22.54
C GLU A 330 -26.10 -7.99 23.97
N ALA A 331 -26.15 -6.95 24.80
CA ALA A 331 -26.70 -7.02 26.15
C ALA A 331 -28.20 -7.39 26.16
N LEU A 332 -29.00 -6.76 25.27
CA LEU A 332 -30.42 -7.10 25.12
C LEU A 332 -30.60 -8.56 24.69
N PHE A 333 -29.80 -9.04 23.74
CA PHE A 333 -29.84 -10.44 23.33
C PHE A 333 -29.38 -11.40 24.43
N PHE A 334 -28.43 -11.05 25.28
CA PHE A 334 -28.05 -11.88 26.45
C PHE A 334 -29.20 -12.02 27.47
N LEU A 335 -30.05 -11.00 27.64
CA LEU A 335 -31.27 -11.13 28.44
C LEU A 335 -32.29 -12.09 27.78
N VAL A 336 -32.38 -12.08 26.45
CA VAL A 336 -33.18 -13.06 25.70
C VAL A 336 -32.60 -14.49 25.84
N VAL A 337 -31.28 -14.66 25.80
CA VAL A 337 -30.60 -15.94 26.06
C VAL A 337 -30.92 -16.44 27.47
N ALA A 338 -30.83 -15.58 28.49
CA ALA A 338 -31.17 -15.93 29.86
C ALA A 338 -32.63 -16.41 30.01
N HIS A 339 -33.57 -15.70 29.36
CA HIS A 339 -34.98 -16.12 29.33
C HIS A 339 -35.18 -17.46 28.59
N ALA A 340 -34.59 -17.62 27.40
CA ALA A 340 -34.67 -18.85 26.60
C ALA A 340 -34.04 -20.08 27.28
N THR A 341 -32.97 -19.87 28.05
CA THR A 341 -32.36 -20.90 28.89
C THR A 341 -33.33 -21.36 29.99
N THR A 342 -34.09 -20.44 30.58
CA THR A 342 -35.11 -20.74 31.60
C THR A 342 -36.28 -21.53 31.01
N SER A 343 -36.71 -21.22 29.78
CA SER A 343 -37.75 -21.97 29.06
C SER A 343 -37.25 -23.24 28.35
N LYS A 344 -35.98 -23.62 28.57
CA LYS A 344 -35.30 -24.78 27.94
C LYS A 344 -35.33 -24.79 26.40
N ASN A 345 -35.52 -23.63 25.78
CA ASN A 345 -35.58 -23.51 24.31
C ASN A 345 -34.17 -23.26 23.74
N GLY A 346 -33.42 -24.36 23.52
CA GLY A 346 -32.06 -24.32 23.00
C GLY A 346 -31.92 -23.62 21.65
N THR A 347 -32.91 -23.76 20.76
CA THR A 347 -32.93 -23.06 19.47
C THR A 347 -33.05 -21.55 19.64
N ALA A 348 -33.99 -21.07 20.47
CA ALA A 348 -34.14 -19.64 20.74
C ALA A 348 -32.91 -19.05 21.45
N ALA A 349 -32.33 -19.76 22.42
CA ALA A 349 -31.11 -19.34 23.10
C ALA A 349 -29.93 -19.25 22.11
N THR A 350 -29.75 -20.24 21.24
CA THR A 350 -28.69 -20.27 20.24
C THR A 350 -28.84 -19.14 19.21
N VAL A 351 -30.05 -18.91 18.69
CA VAL A 351 -30.31 -17.83 17.72
C VAL A 351 -30.12 -16.46 18.36
N ALA A 352 -30.62 -16.24 19.58
CA ALA A 352 -30.40 -14.99 20.31
C ALA A 352 -28.91 -14.75 20.58
N LEU A 353 -28.16 -15.77 21.00
CA LEU A 353 -26.71 -15.69 21.19
C LEU A 353 -25.98 -15.35 19.89
N ALA A 354 -26.36 -16.01 18.78
CA ALA A 354 -25.76 -15.78 17.47
C ALA A 354 -25.96 -14.35 16.97
N ILE A 355 -27.18 -13.79 17.11
CA ILE A 355 -27.47 -12.40 16.72
C ILE A 355 -26.78 -11.41 17.65
N GLY A 356 -26.80 -11.64 18.97
CA GLY A 356 -26.13 -10.77 19.95
C GLY A 356 -24.64 -10.63 19.70
N VAL A 357 -23.94 -11.74 19.52
CA VAL A 357 -22.49 -11.75 19.22
C VAL A 357 -22.20 -11.16 17.84
N ALA A 358 -23.08 -11.36 16.85
CA ALA A 358 -22.97 -10.70 15.55
C ALA A 358 -23.05 -9.16 15.68
N CYS A 359 -24.00 -8.64 16.48
CA CYS A 359 -24.13 -7.21 16.77
C CYS A 359 -22.86 -6.65 17.46
N SER A 360 -22.20 -7.43 18.33
CA SER A 360 -20.90 -7.05 18.93
C SER A 360 -19.83 -6.68 17.89
N GLY A 361 -19.94 -7.22 16.66
CA GLY A 361 -19.03 -6.93 15.57
C GLY A 361 -18.99 -5.45 15.18
N PHE A 362 -20.12 -4.74 15.26
CA PHE A 362 -20.15 -3.28 15.01
C PHE A 362 -19.35 -2.49 16.04
N ALA A 363 -19.32 -2.94 17.30
CA ALA A 363 -18.60 -2.25 18.37
C ALA A 363 -17.07 -2.34 18.23
N ILE A 364 -16.54 -3.36 17.53
CA ILE A 364 -15.12 -3.40 17.14
C ILE A 364 -14.75 -2.20 16.24
N SER A 365 -15.66 -1.74 15.38
CA SER A 365 -15.50 -0.51 14.59
C SER A 365 -15.74 0.79 15.40
N GLY A 366 -16.21 0.65 16.64
CA GLY A 366 -16.40 1.71 17.63
C GLY A 366 -15.16 1.92 18.49
N PHE A 367 -14.99 1.14 19.56
CA PHE A 367 -13.97 1.42 20.59
C PHE A 367 -12.55 1.03 20.17
N ASN A 368 -12.37 -0.11 19.48
CA ASN A 368 -11.04 -0.70 19.24
C ASN A 368 -10.13 0.25 18.44
N VAL A 369 -10.71 0.92 17.44
CA VAL A 369 -10.04 1.93 16.61
C VAL A 369 -9.94 3.31 17.26
N ASN A 370 -10.70 3.60 18.33
CA ASN A 370 -10.75 4.94 18.93
C ASN A 370 -9.40 5.37 19.55
N HIS A 371 -8.56 4.41 19.97
CA HIS A 371 -7.18 4.66 20.41
C HIS A 371 -6.36 5.47 19.37
N LEU A 372 -6.62 5.25 18.07
CA LEU A 372 -5.96 5.94 16.97
C LEU A 372 -6.56 7.33 16.71
N ASP A 373 -7.86 7.52 16.97
CA ASP A 373 -8.53 8.82 16.79
C ASP A 373 -8.14 9.81 17.91
N ILE A 374 -7.98 9.34 19.16
CA ILE A 374 -7.66 10.22 20.30
C ILE A 374 -6.16 10.57 20.43
N ALA A 375 -5.25 9.66 20.06
CA ALA A 375 -3.81 9.87 20.25
C ALA A 375 -2.94 8.97 19.34
N PRO A 376 -2.80 9.29 18.04
CA PRO A 376 -2.08 8.46 17.06
C PRO A 376 -0.66 8.05 17.49
N ARG A 377 0.11 8.98 18.08
CA ARG A 377 1.51 8.76 18.53
C ARG A 377 1.62 7.71 19.64
N TYR A 378 0.63 7.64 20.53
CA TYR A 378 0.62 6.79 21.73
C TYR A 378 -0.33 5.59 21.61
N ALA A 379 -0.98 5.40 20.46
CA ALA A 379 -2.07 4.43 20.27
C ALA A 379 -1.68 2.99 20.62
N SER A 380 -0.43 2.57 20.37
CA SER A 380 0.06 1.22 20.75
C SER A 380 0.19 1.04 22.26
N ILE A 381 0.62 2.08 22.99
CA ILE A 381 0.74 2.06 24.46
C ILE A 381 -0.66 2.08 25.09
N LEU A 382 -1.56 2.94 24.58
CA LEU A 382 -2.96 2.99 25.03
C LEU A 382 -3.69 1.67 24.76
N MET A 383 -3.47 1.04 23.59
CA MET A 383 -3.99 -0.29 23.27
C MET A 383 -3.44 -1.35 24.23
N GLY A 384 -2.13 -1.37 24.50
CA GLY A 384 -1.53 -2.32 25.44
C GLY A 384 -2.06 -2.18 26.87
N MET A 385 -2.24 -0.94 27.34
CA MET A 385 -2.84 -0.64 28.65
C MET A 385 -4.32 -1.05 28.70
N SER A 386 -5.10 -0.68 27.69
CA SER A 386 -6.53 -1.03 27.56
C SER A 386 -6.72 -2.55 27.50
N ASN A 387 -5.88 -3.25 26.73
CA ASN A 387 -5.91 -4.71 26.63
C ASN A 387 -5.46 -5.39 27.93
N GLY A 388 -4.42 -4.89 28.60
CA GLY A 388 -4.02 -5.35 29.93
C GLY A 388 -5.15 -5.27 30.95
N ILE A 389 -5.83 -4.13 31.06
CA ILE A 389 -6.98 -4.00 31.96
C ILE A 389 -8.13 -4.90 31.48
N GLY A 390 -8.34 -5.04 30.17
CA GLY A 390 -9.29 -6.00 29.60
C GLY A 390 -9.03 -7.45 30.01
N THR A 391 -7.76 -7.86 30.10
CA THR A 391 -7.37 -9.23 30.50
C THR A 391 -7.66 -9.56 31.96
N ILE A 392 -7.87 -8.56 32.82
CA ILE A 392 -8.36 -8.78 34.19
C ILE A 392 -9.73 -9.47 34.17
N ALA A 393 -10.56 -9.22 33.15
CA ALA A 393 -11.82 -9.93 33.00
C ALA A 393 -11.61 -11.45 32.79
N GLY A 394 -10.51 -11.87 32.17
CA GLY A 394 -10.14 -13.29 32.00
C GLY A 394 -9.70 -13.96 33.32
N LEU A 395 -9.30 -13.18 34.32
CA LEU A 395 -9.06 -13.65 35.69
C LEU A 395 -10.39 -13.89 36.42
N LEU A 396 -11.32 -12.95 36.28
CA LEU A 396 -12.56 -12.90 37.05
C LEU A 396 -13.63 -13.84 36.50
N VAL A 397 -13.78 -13.93 35.17
CA VAL A 397 -14.86 -14.68 34.52
C VAL A 397 -14.88 -16.16 34.93
N PRO A 398 -13.77 -16.93 34.91
CA PRO A 398 -13.79 -18.33 35.36
C PRO A 398 -14.28 -18.49 36.80
N PHE A 399 -13.74 -17.68 37.72
CA PHE A 399 -14.12 -17.69 39.13
C PHE A 399 -15.61 -17.40 39.34
N PHE A 400 -16.18 -16.42 38.64
CA PHE A 400 -17.62 -16.12 38.72
C PHE A 400 -18.48 -17.21 38.08
N VAL A 401 -18.13 -17.70 36.88
CA VAL A 401 -18.93 -18.67 36.14
C VAL A 401 -18.97 -20.01 36.87
N ASP A 402 -17.82 -20.55 37.28
CA ASP A 402 -17.76 -21.87 37.93
C ASP A 402 -18.46 -21.87 39.30
N ASN A 403 -18.31 -20.79 40.09
CA ASN A 403 -19.00 -20.66 41.37
C ASN A 403 -20.52 -20.50 41.22
N ILE A 404 -20.99 -19.78 40.19
CA ILE A 404 -22.43 -19.67 39.91
C ILE A 404 -22.99 -20.98 39.34
N THR A 405 -22.21 -21.71 38.53
CA THR A 405 -22.61 -22.95 37.85
C THR A 405 -22.27 -24.24 38.61
N GLU A 406 -21.93 -24.14 39.89
CA GLU A 406 -21.72 -25.29 40.81
C GLU A 406 -22.82 -26.35 40.69
N LYS A 407 -24.08 -25.90 40.67
CA LYS A 407 -25.27 -26.75 40.59
C LYS A 407 -25.56 -27.33 39.20
N LYS A 408 -24.84 -26.87 38.16
CA LYS A 408 -24.94 -27.29 36.74
C LYS A 408 -26.36 -27.21 36.16
N ASP A 409 -27.18 -26.29 36.67
CA ASP A 409 -28.58 -26.15 36.25
C ASP A 409 -28.82 -24.93 35.32
N PRO A 410 -29.90 -24.92 34.51
CA PRO A 410 -30.20 -23.82 33.60
C PRO A 410 -30.46 -22.46 34.29
N HIS A 411 -30.86 -22.44 35.57
CA HIS A 411 -31.11 -21.22 36.34
C HIS A 411 -29.79 -20.56 36.78
N SER A 412 -28.75 -21.35 37.09
CA SER A 412 -27.38 -20.85 37.21
C SER A 412 -26.90 -20.18 35.92
N TRP A 413 -27.05 -20.83 34.77
CA TRP A 413 -26.67 -20.27 33.47
C TRP A 413 -27.45 -18.99 33.10
N ARG A 414 -28.74 -18.92 33.43
CA ARG A 414 -29.53 -17.67 33.33
C ARG A 414 -28.86 -16.51 34.08
N ASN A 415 -28.43 -16.75 35.32
CA ASN A 415 -27.81 -15.71 36.15
C ASN A 415 -26.46 -15.23 35.57
N VAL A 416 -25.67 -16.14 34.98
CA VAL A 416 -24.42 -15.79 34.26
C VAL A 416 -24.71 -14.81 33.10
N PHE A 417 -25.71 -15.08 32.26
CA PHE A 417 -26.06 -14.19 31.14
C PHE A 417 -26.69 -12.86 31.58
N ILE A 418 -27.39 -12.81 32.73
CA ILE A 418 -27.86 -11.54 33.31
C ILE A 418 -26.68 -10.67 33.74
N ILE A 419 -25.68 -11.23 34.43
CA ILE A 419 -24.46 -10.50 34.83
C ILE A 419 -23.71 -10.00 33.59
N ALA A 420 -23.55 -10.84 32.58
CA ALA A 420 -22.95 -10.49 31.29
C ALA A 420 -23.64 -9.29 30.61
N ALA A 421 -24.97 -9.26 30.61
CA ALA A 421 -25.76 -8.15 30.10
C ALA A 421 -25.59 -6.86 30.94
N CYS A 422 -25.61 -6.96 32.27
CA CYS A 422 -25.37 -5.81 33.17
C CYS A 422 -23.98 -5.19 32.95
N VAL A 423 -22.94 -6.01 32.76
CA VAL A 423 -21.57 -5.55 32.46
C VAL A 423 -21.54 -4.78 31.14
N HIS A 424 -22.21 -5.26 30.08
CA HIS A 424 -22.31 -4.51 28.82
C HIS A 424 -23.13 -3.22 28.95
N ILE A 425 -24.27 -3.23 29.63
CA ILE A 425 -25.09 -2.02 29.84
C ILE A 425 -24.27 -0.94 30.56
N PHE A 426 -23.55 -1.29 31.62
CA PHE A 426 -22.64 -0.37 32.32
C PHE A 426 -21.57 0.19 31.38
N GLY A 427 -20.88 -0.67 30.62
CA GLY A 427 -19.85 -0.25 29.67
C GLY A 427 -20.37 0.67 28.57
N VAL A 428 -21.56 0.38 28.03
CA VAL A 428 -22.26 1.21 27.05
C VAL A 428 -22.61 2.58 27.63
N THR A 429 -23.23 2.63 28.81
CA THR A 429 -23.60 3.90 29.46
C THR A 429 -22.37 4.75 29.73
N PHE A 430 -21.29 4.17 30.28
CA PHE A 430 -20.05 4.89 30.54
C PHE A 430 -19.41 5.41 29.25
N TYR A 431 -19.35 4.58 28.19
CA TYR A 431 -18.80 4.99 26.90
C TYR A 431 -19.65 6.07 26.21
N ALA A 432 -20.98 5.96 26.26
CA ALA A 432 -21.90 6.93 25.67
C ALA A 432 -21.70 8.34 26.25
N ILE A 433 -21.42 8.42 27.56
CA ILE A 433 -21.15 9.69 28.25
C ILE A 433 -19.73 10.19 27.89
N PHE A 434 -18.69 9.41 28.21
CA PHE A 434 -17.31 9.91 28.28
C PHE A 434 -16.46 9.72 27.01
N CYS A 435 -16.95 9.03 25.98
CA CYS A 435 -16.21 8.87 24.71
C CYS A 435 -16.05 10.21 23.97
N SER A 436 -14.82 10.47 23.53
CA SER A 436 -14.48 11.40 22.45
C SER A 436 -13.77 10.64 21.33
N GLY A 437 -13.91 11.13 20.10
CA GLY A 437 -13.14 10.73 18.91
C GLY A 437 -12.36 11.91 18.31
N GLU A 438 -12.02 12.90 19.15
CA GLU A 438 -11.20 14.07 18.81
C GLU A 438 -9.80 13.94 19.41
N LEU A 439 -8.81 14.47 18.69
CA LEU A 439 -7.39 14.46 19.08
C LEU A 439 -7.21 15.14 20.44
N GLN A 440 -6.53 14.47 21.37
CA GLN A 440 -6.35 14.98 22.72
C GLN A 440 -5.19 15.98 22.80
N PRO A 441 -5.28 17.07 23.59
CA PRO A 441 -4.24 18.11 23.63
C PRO A 441 -2.83 17.66 24.07
N TRP A 442 -2.70 16.47 24.64
CA TRP A 442 -1.43 15.86 25.05
C TRP A 442 -0.88 14.86 24.02
N ALA A 443 -1.57 14.66 22.90
CA ALA A 443 -1.16 13.73 21.84
C ALA A 443 -0.19 14.37 20.82
N ASP A 444 -0.27 15.70 20.64
CA ASP A 444 0.66 16.44 19.80
C ASP A 444 2.04 16.58 20.45
N PRO A 445 3.14 16.57 19.66
CA PRO A 445 4.47 16.86 20.17
C PRO A 445 4.55 18.31 20.64
N THR A 446 5.29 18.56 21.72
CA THR A 446 5.53 19.93 22.17
C THR A 446 6.37 20.70 21.16
N LEU A 447 6.28 22.05 21.17
CA LEU A 447 7.13 22.92 20.35
C LEU A 447 8.64 22.75 20.65
N GLU A 448 9.00 22.10 21.76
CA GLU A 448 10.38 21.73 22.10
C GLU A 448 10.77 20.38 21.49
N GLU A 449 9.88 19.38 21.47
CA GLU A 449 10.13 18.12 20.74
C GLU A 449 10.21 18.36 19.22
N GLN A 450 9.42 19.29 18.67
CA GLN A 450 9.52 19.67 17.25
C GLN A 450 10.86 20.33 16.89
N LYS A 451 11.58 20.91 17.86
CA LYS A 451 12.90 21.52 17.66
C LYS A 451 14.06 20.52 17.78
N SER A 452 13.82 19.30 18.26
CA SER A 452 14.94 18.44 18.73
C SER A 452 15.82 17.83 17.63
N TRP A 453 15.54 18.07 16.34
CA TRP A 453 16.56 17.92 15.31
C TRP A 453 16.34 18.82 14.08
N ASN A 454 17.01 19.96 14.06
CA ASN A 454 17.26 20.74 12.86
C ASN A 454 18.77 21.05 12.77
N PRO A 455 19.55 20.42 11.86
CA PRO A 455 21.00 20.65 11.78
C PRO A 455 21.38 22.07 11.34
N MET A 456 20.41 22.92 11.00
CA MET A 456 20.59 24.36 10.80
C MET A 456 20.68 25.18 12.10
N ASP A 457 20.10 24.72 13.21
CA ASP A 457 19.90 25.59 14.38
C ASP A 457 21.19 25.83 15.17
N GLU A 458 22.17 24.91 15.11
CA GLU A 458 23.52 25.10 15.69
C GLU A 458 24.32 26.23 15.01
N PHE A 459 23.98 26.58 13.76
CA PHE A 459 24.59 27.70 13.03
C PHE A 459 23.85 29.04 13.21
N SER A 460 22.76 29.07 13.99
CA SER A 460 21.87 30.24 14.06
C SER A 460 22.29 31.33 15.05
N GLN A 461 23.23 31.06 15.96
CA GLN A 461 23.71 32.03 16.96
C GLN A 461 24.97 32.79 16.50
N THR A 462 24.79 33.72 15.57
CA THR A 462 25.34 35.10 15.55
C THR A 462 25.21 35.69 14.15
N LYS A 463 24.27 36.62 13.96
CA LYS A 463 24.27 37.51 12.79
C LYS A 463 25.12 38.75 13.11
N PRO A 464 26.20 39.03 12.36
CA PRO A 464 26.71 40.39 12.22
C PRO A 464 25.66 41.26 11.50
N PRO A 465 25.71 42.60 11.65
CA PRO A 465 24.76 43.49 10.99
C PRO A 465 24.90 43.45 9.47
N VAL A 466 23.77 43.61 8.77
CA VAL A 466 23.70 43.58 7.29
C VAL A 466 24.40 44.82 6.71
N PRO A 467 25.44 44.67 5.87
CA PRO A 467 25.97 45.79 5.10
C PRO A 467 25.02 46.17 3.95
N PRO A 468 25.01 47.44 3.50
CA PRO A 468 24.10 47.90 2.44
C PRO A 468 24.37 47.17 1.10
N PRO A 469 23.36 47.07 0.21
CA PRO A 469 23.47 46.27 -1.01
C PRO A 469 24.54 46.82 -1.95
N PRO A 470 25.48 45.98 -2.43
CA PRO A 470 26.46 46.41 -3.43
C PRO A 470 25.76 46.71 -4.75
N LYS A 471 26.08 47.86 -5.35
CA LYS A 471 25.60 48.23 -6.69
C LYS A 471 26.25 47.32 -7.73
N THR A 472 25.42 46.83 -8.65
CA THR A 472 25.79 46.35 -10.00
C THR A 472 27.02 45.44 -10.11
N MET A 473 26.81 44.13 -10.20
CA MET A 473 27.81 43.21 -10.73
C MET A 473 27.34 42.66 -12.09
N GLN A 474 27.72 43.36 -13.15
CA GLN A 474 27.77 42.78 -14.49
C GLN A 474 29.08 41.99 -14.65
N SER A 475 29.02 40.88 -15.38
CA SER A 475 30.14 40.28 -16.11
C SER A 475 31.51 40.19 -15.42
N GLU A 476 31.73 39.16 -14.60
CA GLU A 476 33.07 38.58 -14.42
C GLU A 476 32.99 37.13 -13.90
N PHE A 477 33.13 36.16 -14.80
CA PHE A 477 33.29 34.73 -14.48
C PHE A 477 34.25 34.05 -15.47
N ILE A 478 35.39 34.70 -15.74
CA ILE A 478 36.50 34.13 -16.50
C ILE A 478 37.81 34.55 -15.82
N LEU A 479 38.40 33.64 -15.03
CA LEU A 479 39.84 33.40 -14.77
C LEU A 479 40.12 32.86 -13.35
N SER A 480 41.17 32.04 -13.25
CA SER A 480 41.82 31.49 -12.04
C SER A 480 41.10 30.38 -11.24
N PRO A 481 41.69 29.17 -11.16
CA PRO A 481 41.32 28.13 -10.20
C PRO A 481 42.26 28.16 -8.97
N ALA A 482 41.93 28.94 -7.93
CA ALA A 482 42.59 28.86 -6.63
C ALA A 482 41.68 29.30 -5.47
N SER A 483 41.93 28.73 -4.29
CA SER A 483 41.39 29.11 -2.97
C SER A 483 39.86 29.14 -2.75
N ILE A 484 39.25 27.97 -2.49
CA ILE A 484 38.22 27.78 -1.43
C ILE A 484 38.47 26.41 -0.77
N VAL A 485 38.50 26.35 0.57
CA VAL A 485 38.67 25.11 1.35
C VAL A 485 37.57 25.00 2.41
N SER A 486 37.02 23.78 2.57
CA SER A 486 35.94 23.38 3.48
C SER A 486 34.53 23.97 3.17
N SER A 487 33.42 23.23 3.28
CA SER A 487 33.21 21.85 3.73
C SER A 487 32.08 21.14 2.95
N ASN A 488 32.41 20.48 1.83
CA ASN A 488 31.74 19.26 1.32
C ASN A 488 32.48 18.73 0.07
N ALA A 489 33.77 18.43 0.24
CA ALA A 489 34.68 18.16 -0.85
C ALA A 489 34.35 16.91 -1.69
N LEU A 490 33.69 15.88 -1.13
CA LEU A 490 33.43 14.63 -1.88
C LEU A 490 32.36 14.80 -2.98
N THR A 491 31.29 15.54 -2.71
CA THR A 491 30.24 15.83 -3.71
C THR A 491 30.74 16.86 -4.73
N ILE A 492 31.54 17.83 -4.29
CA ILE A 492 32.06 18.88 -5.16
C ILE A 492 33.20 18.38 -6.05
N LEU A 493 34.12 17.52 -5.58
CA LEU A 493 35.17 16.93 -6.45
C LEU A 493 34.59 16.12 -7.62
N TYR A 494 33.47 15.43 -7.41
CA TYR A 494 32.79 14.68 -8.48
C TYR A 494 32.07 15.58 -9.51
N VAL A 495 31.73 16.82 -9.14
CA VAL A 495 31.05 17.80 -10.01
C VAL A 495 32.04 18.75 -10.69
N SER A 496 33.19 19.04 -10.06
CA SER A 496 34.20 19.97 -10.58
C SER A 496 35.12 19.39 -11.68
N LEU A 497 35.02 18.10 -11.99
CA LEU A 497 35.74 17.45 -13.10
C LEU A 497 34.87 17.34 -14.36
N ALA A 498 34.67 18.49 -15.01
CA ALA A 498 34.31 18.65 -16.43
C ALA A 498 33.35 17.60 -17.05
N VAL A 499 32.07 17.60 -16.66
CA VAL A 499 31.03 17.01 -17.52
C VAL A 499 30.75 17.95 -18.70
N ILE A 500 31.51 17.77 -19.78
CA ILE A 500 31.21 18.41 -21.07
C ILE A 500 29.92 17.78 -21.61
N PHE A 501 28.82 18.54 -21.63
CA PHE A 501 27.61 18.16 -22.35
C PHE A 501 27.88 18.14 -23.86
N CYS A 502 27.67 17.00 -24.50
CA CYS A 502 27.87 16.85 -25.94
C CYS A 502 26.66 17.33 -26.76
N LEU A 503 26.42 18.65 -26.74
CA LEU A 503 25.43 19.31 -27.60
C LEU A 503 25.81 19.14 -29.07
N SER A 504 25.18 18.17 -29.72
CA SER A 504 25.55 17.73 -31.07
C SER A 504 24.58 18.30 -32.10
N VAL A 505 25.07 19.15 -33.01
CA VAL A 505 24.24 19.82 -34.02
C VAL A 505 24.38 19.13 -35.37
N ILE A 506 23.25 18.75 -35.96
CA ILE A 506 23.16 17.98 -37.18
C ILE A 506 22.40 18.76 -38.25
N PHE A 507 23.03 18.90 -39.42
CA PHE A 507 22.50 19.54 -40.62
C PHE A 507 22.42 18.51 -41.75
N ARG A 508 21.66 18.80 -42.82
CA ARG A 508 21.52 17.89 -43.98
C ARG A 508 22.88 17.43 -44.53
N LYS A 509 23.87 18.32 -44.56
CA LYS A 509 25.24 18.04 -45.06
C LYS A 509 26.17 17.40 -44.04
N THR A 510 25.90 17.55 -42.73
CA THR A 510 26.71 16.98 -41.63
C THR A 510 26.08 15.73 -41.02
N GLN A 511 25.14 15.10 -41.74
CA GLN A 511 24.48 13.86 -41.30
C GLN A 511 25.45 12.74 -40.90
N LYS A 512 26.59 12.59 -41.59
CA LYS A 512 27.57 11.53 -41.28
C LYS A 512 28.57 11.92 -40.19
N ASP A 513 28.76 13.21 -39.94
CA ASP A 513 29.74 13.75 -38.98
C ASP A 513 29.18 15.03 -38.33
N PRO A 514 28.49 14.92 -37.18
CA PRO A 514 27.78 16.04 -36.57
C PRO A 514 28.72 16.95 -35.77
N SER A 515 28.55 18.26 -35.94
CA SER A 515 29.38 19.27 -35.28
C SER A 515 29.01 19.41 -33.81
N LEU A 516 30.00 19.40 -32.91
CA LEU A 516 29.82 19.79 -31.52
C LEU A 516 29.59 21.31 -31.45
N LEU A 517 28.56 21.74 -30.71
CA LEU A 517 28.31 23.14 -30.40
C LEU A 517 28.69 23.39 -28.94
N ASP A 518 29.78 24.12 -28.73
CA ASP A 518 30.20 24.53 -27.39
C ASP A 518 29.61 25.90 -27.07
N ILE A 519 28.61 25.93 -26.17
CA ILE A 519 27.95 27.17 -25.73
C ILE A 519 28.88 28.12 -24.95
N ARG A 520 30.08 27.65 -24.55
CA ARG A 520 31.11 28.47 -23.89
C ARG A 520 31.95 29.26 -24.91
N ASP A 521 32.01 28.83 -26.17
CA ASP A 521 32.62 29.59 -27.26
C ASP A 521 31.55 30.33 -28.06
N PHE A 522 31.57 31.66 -27.98
CA PHE A 522 30.67 32.52 -28.75
C PHE A 522 30.77 32.27 -30.26
N ASN A 523 31.94 31.91 -30.78
CA ASN A 523 32.14 31.63 -32.21
C ASN A 523 31.67 30.23 -32.64
N SER A 524 31.34 29.33 -31.71
CA SER A 524 30.95 27.95 -32.03
C SER A 524 29.75 27.90 -32.98
N LEU A 525 28.71 28.70 -32.72
CA LEU A 525 27.55 28.81 -33.62
C LEU A 525 27.91 29.44 -34.97
N ARG A 526 28.86 30.38 -35.00
CA ARG A 526 29.33 31.02 -36.25
C ARG A 526 30.13 30.08 -37.13
N ASN A 527 30.91 29.18 -36.52
CA ASN A 527 31.71 28.14 -37.16
C ASN A 527 30.84 26.95 -37.62
N SER A 528 29.74 26.67 -36.91
CA SER A 528 28.71 25.72 -37.31
C SER A 528 28.01 26.13 -38.62
N LYS A 529 27.19 25.22 -39.18
CA LYS A 529 26.32 25.52 -40.33
C LYS A 529 24.90 25.97 -39.92
N PHE A 530 24.73 26.47 -38.70
CA PHE A 530 23.43 26.93 -38.20
C PHE A 530 22.88 28.08 -39.04
N ASN A 531 21.60 27.98 -39.41
CA ASN A 531 20.91 28.99 -40.18
C ASN A 531 19.61 29.42 -39.48
N LYS A 532 19.52 30.68 -39.05
CA LYS A 532 18.36 31.25 -38.39
C LYS A 532 17.03 31.15 -39.15
N THR A 533 17.07 30.97 -40.48
CA THR A 533 15.85 30.82 -41.29
C THR A 533 15.31 29.39 -41.31
N HIS A 534 16.02 28.41 -40.75
CA HIS A 534 15.56 27.03 -40.64
C HIS A 534 14.89 26.80 -39.27
N PRO A 535 13.79 26.04 -39.19
CA PRO A 535 13.17 25.69 -37.91
C PRO A 535 14.15 24.92 -37.02
N THR A 536 14.16 25.23 -35.73
CA THR A 536 15.13 24.65 -34.78
C THR A 536 14.45 23.62 -33.89
N LYS A 537 14.94 22.38 -33.93
CA LYS A 537 14.44 21.24 -33.15
C LYS A 537 15.49 20.83 -32.11
N VAL A 538 15.12 20.71 -30.85
CA VAL A 538 15.94 20.18 -29.76
C VAL A 538 15.38 18.82 -29.37
N ILE A 539 16.21 17.77 -29.39
CA ILE A 539 15.77 16.39 -29.13
C ILE A 539 16.46 15.86 -27.85
N ILE A 540 15.65 15.37 -26.91
CA ILE A 540 16.07 14.90 -25.58
C ILE A 540 15.65 13.43 -25.38
N HIS A 541 16.60 12.57 -25.01
CA HIS A 541 16.35 11.13 -24.82
C HIS A 541 15.82 10.78 -23.41
N GLY A 542 15.36 9.54 -23.23
CA GLY A 542 14.94 9.02 -21.93
C GLY A 542 16.10 8.54 -21.04
N PHE A 543 15.76 8.11 -19.82
CA PHE A 543 16.69 7.46 -18.88
C PHE A 543 17.30 6.17 -19.50
N GLY A 544 18.56 5.86 -19.16
CA GLY A 544 19.33 4.75 -19.77
C GLY A 544 19.76 5.02 -21.22
N GLY A 545 19.26 6.08 -21.84
CA GLY A 545 19.65 6.50 -23.18
C GLY A 545 20.97 7.28 -23.23
N GLY A 546 21.37 7.60 -24.46
CA GLY A 546 22.48 8.48 -24.82
C GLY A 546 22.46 8.73 -26.33
N ARG A 547 23.44 9.45 -26.89
CA ARG A 547 23.53 9.71 -28.35
C ARG A 547 23.57 8.42 -29.20
N ASN A 548 23.94 7.29 -28.60
CA ASN A 548 24.13 5.99 -29.25
C ASN A 548 23.28 4.84 -28.66
N LEU A 549 22.26 5.09 -27.81
CA LEU A 549 21.45 4.06 -27.13
C LEU A 549 19.94 4.32 -27.25
N ALA A 550 19.11 3.27 -27.18
CA ALA A 550 17.64 3.39 -27.21
C ALA A 550 17.18 4.36 -26.10
N PRO A 551 16.29 5.32 -26.39
CA PRO A 551 15.40 5.44 -27.55
C PRO A 551 16.06 6.07 -28.79
N SER A 552 17.26 6.63 -28.65
CA SER A 552 18.07 7.16 -29.75
C SER A 552 18.48 6.08 -30.78
N THR A 553 18.34 4.78 -30.44
CA THR A 553 18.50 3.65 -31.39
C THR A 553 17.22 2.96 -31.86
N ASP A 554 16.02 3.21 -31.32
CA ASP A 554 14.78 2.88 -32.07
C ASP A 554 14.55 3.89 -33.20
N LEU A 555 15.06 5.10 -32.98
CA LEU A 555 15.47 6.03 -34.01
C LEU A 555 16.58 5.49 -34.94
N ARG A 556 17.13 4.28 -34.79
CA ARG A 556 18.33 3.86 -35.52
C ARG A 556 18.63 2.35 -35.46
N ASP A 557 17.89 1.52 -36.22
CA ASP A 557 18.42 0.20 -36.55
C ASP A 557 18.19 -0.28 -37.98
N ALA A 558 19.27 -0.23 -38.77
CA ALA A 558 19.85 -1.45 -39.33
C ALA A 558 21.30 -1.13 -39.75
N LYS A 559 22.28 -1.69 -39.02
CA LYS A 559 23.70 -1.90 -39.42
C LYS A 559 24.45 -0.73 -40.12
N ILE A 560 25.47 -0.19 -39.43
CA ILE A 560 26.63 0.51 -40.01
C ILE A 560 26.30 1.85 -40.73
N ALA A 561 25.99 2.92 -39.99
CA ALA A 561 26.26 4.35 -40.33
C ALA A 561 25.59 5.35 -39.34
N ILE A 562 25.84 6.66 -39.52
CA ILE A 562 25.32 7.84 -38.80
C ILE A 562 24.42 8.62 -39.80
N PRO A 563 23.27 9.27 -39.45
CA PRO A 563 22.74 9.73 -38.15
C PRO A 563 21.44 8.99 -37.70
N PRO A 564 20.62 9.53 -36.76
CA PRO A 564 19.28 9.01 -36.44
C PRO A 564 18.21 9.15 -37.56
N ARG A 565 17.11 8.38 -37.45
CA ARG A 565 16.00 8.26 -38.42
C ARG A 565 14.95 9.38 -38.36
N SER A 566 14.64 9.99 -37.21
CA SER A 566 13.79 11.21 -37.21
C SER A 566 14.50 12.36 -37.91
N ILE A 567 15.83 12.43 -37.74
CA ILE A 567 16.70 13.39 -38.40
C ILE A 567 16.67 13.17 -39.92
N SER A 568 16.81 11.92 -40.37
CA SER A 568 16.56 11.56 -41.77
C SER A 568 15.16 11.96 -42.24
N ALA A 569 14.11 11.69 -41.45
CA ALA A 569 12.73 12.06 -41.76
C ALA A 569 12.52 13.58 -41.90
N TYR A 570 13.03 14.43 -41.00
CA TYR A 570 12.97 15.88 -41.13
C TYR A 570 13.65 16.37 -42.41
N PHE A 571 14.80 15.80 -42.76
CA PHE A 571 15.48 16.12 -44.02
C PHE A 571 14.77 15.59 -45.29
N THR A 572 13.72 14.76 -45.17
CA THR A 572 12.81 14.50 -46.31
C THR A 572 11.82 15.66 -46.56
N ARG A 573 11.49 16.47 -45.54
CA ARG A 573 10.54 17.60 -45.67
C ARG A 573 11.20 18.94 -46.01
N GLY A 574 12.40 19.20 -45.47
CA GLY A 574 13.06 20.50 -45.63
C GLY A 574 14.41 20.58 -44.92
N ASP A 575 14.97 21.78 -44.81
CA ASP A 575 16.17 22.03 -44.03
C ASP A 575 15.82 22.53 -42.62
N TYR A 576 16.45 21.91 -41.62
CA TYR A 576 16.21 22.12 -40.19
C TYR A 576 17.56 22.27 -39.46
N ASN A 577 17.57 23.03 -38.37
CA ASN A 577 18.66 22.97 -37.39
C ASN A 577 18.24 21.95 -36.33
N ILE A 578 18.95 20.82 -36.22
CA ILE A 578 18.61 19.78 -35.25
C ILE A 578 19.73 19.67 -34.22
N ILE A 579 19.38 19.83 -32.94
CA ILE A 579 20.28 19.73 -31.80
C ILE A 579 19.89 18.50 -30.98
N ILE A 580 20.82 17.57 -30.78
CA ILE A 580 20.64 16.44 -29.87
C ILE A 580 21.33 16.78 -28.55
N VAL A 581 20.59 16.64 -27.45
CA VAL A 581 21.12 16.72 -26.09
C VAL A 581 21.44 15.30 -25.62
N ASP A 582 22.72 15.04 -25.32
CA ASP A 582 23.16 13.81 -24.66
C ASP A 582 23.50 14.11 -23.20
N TYR A 583 22.72 13.54 -22.29
CA TYR A 583 22.93 13.61 -20.85
C TYR A 583 23.12 12.22 -20.22
N GLY A 584 23.30 11.17 -21.04
CA GLY A 584 23.49 9.78 -20.56
C GLY A 584 24.71 9.60 -19.64
N SER A 585 25.67 10.54 -19.69
CA SER A 585 26.79 10.61 -18.75
C SER A 585 26.36 10.87 -17.30
N LEU A 586 25.24 11.58 -17.08
CA LEU A 586 24.66 11.91 -15.77
C LEU A 586 23.73 10.83 -15.21
N VAL A 587 23.14 10.00 -16.09
CA VAL A 587 22.14 8.99 -15.75
C VAL A 587 22.59 7.60 -16.20
N ARG A 588 23.55 7.03 -15.46
CA ARG A 588 24.14 5.72 -15.74
C ARG A 588 23.39 4.61 -15.01
N GLU A 589 22.99 3.58 -15.74
CA GLU A 589 22.49 2.35 -15.12
C GLU A 589 23.59 1.66 -14.30
N PRO A 590 23.28 1.06 -13.13
CA PRO A 590 21.94 0.85 -12.55
C PRO A 590 21.47 1.94 -11.56
N CYS A 591 22.09 3.12 -11.54
CA CYS A 591 21.92 4.13 -10.48
C CYS A 591 20.67 5.02 -10.64
N LEU A 592 19.47 4.48 -10.40
CA LEU A 592 18.21 5.25 -10.48
C LEU A 592 18.11 6.49 -9.56
N SER A 593 18.94 6.60 -8.52
CA SER A 593 18.97 7.79 -7.65
C SER A 593 19.41 9.05 -8.39
N GLN A 594 20.09 8.93 -9.53
CA GLN A 594 20.53 10.07 -10.35
C GLN A 594 19.35 10.84 -10.99
N ILE A 595 18.15 10.25 -11.04
CA ILE A 595 16.95 10.92 -11.58
C ILE A 595 16.51 12.10 -10.70
N SER A 596 16.90 12.16 -9.42
CA SER A 596 16.50 13.26 -8.52
C SER A 596 17.18 14.60 -8.81
N TRP A 597 18.26 14.62 -9.61
CA TRP A 597 19.04 15.83 -9.91
C TRP A 597 19.56 15.92 -11.35
N GLY A 598 19.80 14.78 -12.02
CA GLY A 598 20.32 14.75 -13.39
C GLY A 598 19.41 15.43 -14.44
N PRO A 599 18.08 15.20 -14.44
CA PRO A 599 17.13 15.87 -15.32
C PRO A 599 17.09 17.39 -15.11
N ASP A 600 17.15 17.85 -13.86
CA ASP A 600 17.18 19.27 -13.50
C ASP A 600 18.48 19.95 -13.96
N PHE A 601 19.63 19.35 -13.65
CA PHE A 601 20.92 19.86 -14.12
C PHE A 601 21.01 19.87 -15.66
N CYS A 602 20.41 18.88 -16.33
CA CYS A 602 20.29 18.87 -17.79
C CYS A 602 19.44 20.03 -18.32
N SER A 603 18.28 20.31 -17.71
CA SER A 603 17.39 21.39 -18.14
C SER A 603 18.04 22.78 -17.98
N GLN A 604 18.82 22.99 -16.92
CA GLN A 604 19.63 24.20 -16.72
C GLN A 604 20.61 24.44 -17.88
N CYS A 605 21.32 23.39 -18.32
CA CYS A 605 22.26 23.49 -19.45
C CYS A 605 21.55 23.68 -20.80
N ILE A 606 20.36 23.11 -21.00
CA ILE A 606 19.55 23.39 -22.19
C ILE A 606 19.03 24.84 -22.15
N ALA A 607 18.63 25.37 -20.99
CA ALA A 607 18.24 26.77 -20.85
C ALA A 607 19.40 27.75 -21.15
N GLN A 608 20.65 27.38 -20.82
CA GLN A 608 21.84 28.12 -21.25
C GLN A 608 22.00 28.09 -22.78
N LEU A 609 21.82 26.93 -23.43
CA LEU A 609 21.79 26.83 -24.90
C LEU A 609 20.69 27.70 -25.52
N VAL A 610 19.48 27.73 -24.94
CA VAL A 610 18.38 28.57 -25.43
C VAL A 610 18.73 30.06 -25.35
N LYS A 611 19.31 30.51 -24.23
CA LYS A 611 19.79 31.90 -24.06
C LYS A 611 20.91 32.22 -25.07
N TYR A 612 21.87 31.32 -25.25
CA TYR A 612 22.93 31.44 -26.25
C TYR A 612 22.38 31.58 -27.68
N LEU A 613 21.36 30.80 -28.05
CA LEU A 613 20.70 30.92 -29.37
C LEU A 613 19.86 32.19 -29.49
N ARG A 614 19.26 32.69 -28.42
CA ARG A 614 18.51 33.96 -28.39
C ARG A 614 19.44 35.17 -28.58
N ASP A 615 20.58 35.17 -27.91
CA ASP A 615 21.48 36.33 -27.81
C ASP A 615 22.52 36.40 -28.96
N HIS A 616 22.83 35.28 -29.62
CA HIS A 616 23.82 35.25 -30.69
C HIS A 616 23.25 35.74 -32.05
N PRO A 617 23.93 36.63 -32.82
CA PRO A 617 23.40 37.24 -34.05
C PRO A 617 23.00 36.28 -35.20
N ARG A 618 23.55 35.06 -35.22
CA ARG A 618 23.14 33.97 -36.15
C ARG A 618 22.12 32.99 -35.58
N GLY A 619 21.74 33.15 -34.32
CA GLY A 619 20.81 32.27 -33.60
C GLY A 619 19.35 32.53 -33.93
N THR A 620 18.44 32.07 -33.07
CA THR A 620 16.99 32.13 -33.29
C THR A 620 16.25 32.53 -32.02
N ARG A 621 15.04 33.07 -32.19
CA ARG A 621 14.16 33.43 -31.07
C ARG A 621 13.64 32.18 -30.35
N VAL A 622 13.39 32.31 -29.04
CA VAL A 622 12.92 31.21 -28.18
C VAL A 622 11.54 30.67 -28.64
N GLU A 623 10.67 31.56 -29.13
CA GLU A 623 9.37 31.25 -29.74
C GLU A 623 9.46 30.34 -30.99
N ASN A 624 10.63 30.24 -31.63
CA ASN A 624 10.86 29.41 -32.84
C ASN A 624 11.54 28.06 -32.52
N ILE A 625 11.75 27.74 -31.23
CA ILE A 625 12.35 26.50 -30.78
C ILE A 625 11.26 25.47 -30.48
N HIS A 626 11.41 24.28 -31.06
CA HIS A 626 10.58 23.11 -30.75
C HIS A 626 11.41 22.08 -29.98
N VAL A 627 11.00 21.75 -28.76
CA VAL A 627 11.62 20.71 -27.93
C VAL A 627 10.83 19.41 -28.08
N LEU A 628 11.53 18.30 -28.35
CA LEU A 628 10.98 16.96 -28.47
C LEU A 628 11.63 16.07 -27.41
N GLY A 629 10.87 15.66 -26.40
CA GLY A 629 11.37 14.87 -25.27
C GLY A 629 10.69 13.51 -25.18
N TYR A 630 11.47 12.44 -24.97
CA TYR A 630 10.93 11.10 -24.75
C TYR A 630 11.07 10.66 -23.29
N SER A 631 10.01 10.09 -22.69
CA SER A 631 10.02 9.59 -21.31
C SER A 631 10.51 10.69 -20.36
N VAL A 632 11.56 10.47 -19.55
CA VAL A 632 12.20 11.51 -18.71
C VAL A 632 12.58 12.76 -19.51
N GLY A 633 12.96 12.63 -20.78
CA GLY A 633 13.26 13.77 -21.66
C GLY A 633 12.08 14.70 -21.91
N ALA A 634 10.83 14.23 -21.78
CA ALA A 634 9.64 15.08 -21.85
C ALA A 634 9.56 16.04 -20.65
N HIS A 635 9.85 15.53 -19.44
CA HIS A 635 9.90 16.33 -18.22
C HIS A 635 11.10 17.28 -18.21
N ILE A 636 12.26 16.87 -18.74
CA ILE A 636 13.38 17.81 -19.01
C ILE A 636 12.92 18.93 -19.95
N GLY A 637 12.06 18.63 -20.93
CA GLY A 637 11.42 19.61 -21.81
C GLY A 637 10.66 20.70 -21.05
N GLY A 638 9.84 20.31 -20.07
CA GLY A 638 9.10 21.24 -19.19
C GLY A 638 10.02 22.01 -18.24
N LEU A 639 10.92 21.30 -17.53
CA LEU A 639 11.88 21.87 -16.59
C LEU A 639 12.74 23.02 -17.16
N ILE A 640 12.95 23.09 -18.48
CA ILE A 640 13.65 24.23 -19.14
C ILE A 640 12.92 25.56 -18.90
N ALA A 641 11.58 25.56 -18.84
CA ALA A 641 10.76 26.75 -18.66
C ALA A 641 11.04 27.46 -17.32
N ASN A 642 11.26 26.69 -16.24
CA ASN A 642 11.65 27.22 -14.93
C ASN A 642 12.92 28.09 -14.98
N TYR A 643 13.81 27.84 -15.94
CA TYR A 643 15.07 28.55 -16.12
C TYR A 643 15.01 29.68 -17.17
N LEU A 644 13.83 29.94 -17.74
CA LEU A 644 13.54 30.97 -18.73
C LEU A 644 12.41 31.92 -18.25
N PRO A 645 12.56 32.62 -17.11
CA PRO A 645 11.46 33.40 -16.50
C PRO A 645 10.92 34.54 -17.36
N ASN A 646 11.66 34.98 -18.39
CA ASN A 646 11.29 36.10 -19.28
C ASN A 646 11.03 35.66 -20.74
N ASP A 647 11.18 34.38 -21.07
CA ASP A 647 11.06 33.84 -22.43
C ASP A 647 10.22 32.56 -22.43
N LYS A 648 9.38 32.35 -23.44
CA LYS A 648 8.57 31.12 -23.54
C LYS A 648 8.92 30.30 -24.78
N LEU A 649 9.07 28.98 -24.60
CA LEU A 649 9.36 28.06 -25.69
C LEU A 649 8.21 28.02 -26.70
N GLY A 650 8.53 27.88 -27.98
CA GLY A 650 7.55 27.82 -29.07
C GLY A 650 6.63 26.61 -28.99
N ARG A 651 7.23 25.42 -28.86
CA ARG A 651 6.50 24.15 -28.69
C ARG A 651 7.30 23.16 -27.86
N ILE A 652 6.62 22.35 -27.06
CA ILE A 652 7.17 21.11 -26.48
C ILE A 652 6.26 19.95 -26.91
N THR A 653 6.83 18.91 -27.53
CA THR A 653 6.14 17.63 -27.71
C THR A 653 6.68 16.60 -26.74
N GLY A 654 5.81 16.09 -25.85
CA GLY A 654 6.09 15.00 -24.92
C GLY A 654 5.76 13.63 -25.53
N LEU A 655 6.78 12.82 -25.78
CA LEU A 655 6.63 11.44 -26.26
C LEU A 655 6.61 10.47 -25.07
N ASP A 656 5.41 10.02 -24.71
CA ASP A 656 5.09 9.14 -23.58
C ASP A 656 5.82 9.56 -22.27
N PRO A 657 5.49 10.74 -21.71
CA PRO A 657 6.13 11.27 -20.48
C PRO A 657 6.00 10.25 -19.35
N THR A 658 7.07 10.02 -18.59
CA THR A 658 7.12 8.86 -17.69
C THR A 658 6.49 9.15 -16.33
N ILE A 659 5.69 8.19 -15.86
CA ILE A 659 5.03 8.29 -14.55
C ILE A 659 6.00 8.09 -13.37
N PHE A 660 7.20 7.56 -13.61
CA PHE A 660 8.19 7.38 -12.53
C PHE A 660 8.82 8.71 -12.16
N PHE A 661 8.79 9.04 -10.87
CA PHE A 661 9.29 10.28 -10.26
C PHE A 661 8.46 11.56 -10.55
N TYR A 662 7.60 11.56 -11.57
CA TYR A 662 6.78 12.70 -12.00
C TYR A 662 5.28 12.45 -11.80
N MET A 663 4.89 12.13 -10.56
CA MET A 663 3.57 11.58 -10.22
C MET A 663 2.70 12.50 -9.34
N ASN A 664 3.24 13.62 -8.88
CA ASN A 664 2.63 14.41 -7.80
C ASN A 664 1.79 15.60 -8.29
N GLY A 665 1.69 15.83 -9.60
CA GLY A 665 1.03 17.02 -10.16
C GLY A 665 1.79 18.30 -9.81
N ASN A 666 3.10 18.18 -9.60
CA ASN A 666 3.94 19.32 -9.24
C ASN A 666 4.34 20.05 -10.52
N ARG A 667 3.63 21.14 -10.82
CA ARG A 667 3.85 21.99 -12.00
C ARG A 667 5.29 22.51 -12.15
N SER A 668 6.09 22.53 -11.08
CA SER A 668 7.50 22.91 -11.19
C SER A 668 8.44 21.77 -11.61
N MET A 669 7.94 20.55 -11.79
CA MET A 669 8.73 19.33 -12.03
C MET A 669 8.16 18.44 -13.14
N ASP A 670 6.84 18.31 -13.19
CA ASP A 670 6.10 17.53 -14.19
C ASP A 670 5.92 18.40 -15.45
N LEU A 671 5.93 17.82 -16.65
CA LEU A 671 5.62 18.57 -17.88
C LEU A 671 4.15 19.03 -17.84
N ASP A 672 3.89 20.33 -18.01
CA ASP A 672 2.52 20.86 -18.09
C ASP A 672 2.31 21.89 -19.21
N GLU A 673 1.03 22.25 -19.47
CA GLU A 673 0.65 23.16 -20.56
C GLU A 673 1.29 24.55 -20.47
N THR A 674 1.70 24.98 -19.27
CA THR A 674 2.28 26.30 -19.02
C THR A 674 3.74 26.42 -19.47
N ASP A 675 4.45 25.32 -19.77
CA ASP A 675 5.88 25.32 -20.11
C ASP A 675 6.22 25.93 -21.49
N ALA A 676 5.26 25.97 -22.42
CA ALA A 676 5.45 26.53 -23.77
C ALA A 676 4.21 27.26 -24.30
N HIS A 677 4.31 27.89 -25.47
CA HIS A 677 3.14 28.43 -26.18
C HIS A 677 2.21 27.33 -26.69
N PHE A 678 2.75 26.15 -26.99
CA PHE A 678 1.99 24.95 -27.29
C PHE A 678 2.70 23.72 -26.71
N VAL A 679 1.95 22.84 -26.05
CA VAL A 679 2.47 21.60 -25.46
C VAL A 679 1.57 20.48 -25.92
N ASP A 680 2.11 19.51 -26.64
CA ASP A 680 1.35 18.35 -27.11
C ASP A 680 1.98 17.05 -26.62
N VAL A 681 1.14 16.12 -26.14
CA VAL A 681 1.60 14.90 -25.48
C VAL A 681 1.01 13.69 -26.17
N ILE A 682 1.85 12.69 -26.47
CA ILE A 682 1.43 11.45 -27.10
C ILE A 682 1.62 10.29 -26.13
N HIS A 683 0.52 9.67 -25.73
CA HIS A 683 0.45 8.60 -24.75
C HIS A 683 0.36 7.23 -25.46
N THR A 684 1.30 6.34 -25.17
CA THR A 684 1.31 4.95 -25.70
C THR A 684 1.39 3.86 -24.63
N GLY A 685 1.99 4.15 -23.47
CA GLY A 685 2.14 3.28 -22.31
C GLY A 685 1.58 3.90 -21.03
N ALA A 686 0.56 4.76 -21.15
CA ALA A 686 -0.09 5.47 -20.05
C ALA A 686 -0.56 4.52 -18.94
N GLY A 687 -0.18 4.84 -17.71
CA GLY A 687 -0.51 4.06 -16.51
C GLY A 687 0.36 2.84 -16.25
N ILE A 688 1.31 2.57 -17.14
CA ILE A 688 2.22 1.43 -17.04
C ILE A 688 3.65 1.93 -16.87
N LEU A 689 4.15 2.70 -17.84
CA LEU A 689 5.42 3.41 -17.79
C LEU A 689 5.26 4.92 -18.11
N GLY A 690 4.20 5.31 -18.84
CA GLY A 690 3.80 6.68 -19.12
C GLY A 690 2.73 7.24 -18.16
N GLN A 691 2.56 8.56 -18.12
CA GLN A 691 1.62 9.28 -17.23
C GLN A 691 0.14 9.05 -17.65
N TRP A 692 -0.79 9.08 -16.70
CA TRP A 692 -2.23 8.87 -16.96
C TRP A 692 -2.98 10.13 -17.39
N GLY A 693 -2.66 11.26 -16.74
CA GLY A 693 -3.42 12.51 -16.88
C GLY A 693 -3.12 13.24 -18.18
N PRO A 694 -3.95 14.24 -18.54
CA PRO A 694 -3.57 15.21 -19.55
C PRO A 694 -2.44 16.08 -19.00
N ASN A 695 -1.37 16.21 -19.78
CA ASN A 695 -0.16 16.97 -19.45
C ASN A 695 0.11 18.10 -20.45
N GLY A 696 -0.63 18.15 -21.57
CA GLY A 696 -0.45 19.14 -22.60
C GLY A 696 -1.63 20.10 -22.72
N HIS A 697 -1.44 21.07 -23.60
CA HIS A 697 -2.55 21.75 -24.24
C HIS A 697 -3.40 20.76 -25.05
N ALA A 698 -2.76 19.78 -25.71
CA ALA A 698 -3.43 18.70 -26.45
C ALA A 698 -2.81 17.32 -26.12
N ASP A 699 -3.63 16.37 -25.70
CA ASP A 699 -3.20 15.01 -25.31
C ASP A 699 -3.77 13.96 -26.25
N PHE A 700 -2.90 13.14 -26.84
CA PHE A 700 -3.22 12.13 -27.84
C PHE A 700 -3.02 10.71 -27.28
N TYR A 701 -4.12 10.01 -27.00
CA TYR A 701 -4.12 8.65 -26.47
C TYR A 701 -4.20 7.62 -27.60
N VAL A 702 -3.04 7.11 -28.02
CA VAL A 702 -2.93 6.18 -29.15
C VAL A 702 -3.46 4.80 -28.75
N ASN A 703 -4.45 4.29 -29.50
CA ASN A 703 -5.18 3.05 -29.22
C ASN A 703 -5.82 3.00 -27.80
N GLY A 704 -6.14 4.16 -27.22
CA GLY A 704 -6.62 4.25 -25.83
C GLY A 704 -5.51 4.53 -24.81
N GLY A 705 -4.26 4.63 -25.26
CA GLY A 705 -3.12 5.18 -24.51
C GLY A 705 -2.23 4.17 -23.79
N SER A 706 -2.63 2.90 -23.66
CA SER A 706 -1.94 1.93 -22.79
C SER A 706 -1.56 0.59 -23.43
N SER A 707 -2.03 0.29 -24.65
CA SER A 707 -1.67 -0.95 -25.35
C SER A 707 -1.69 -0.76 -26.88
N GLN A 708 -0.60 -1.14 -27.53
CA GLN A 708 -0.32 -0.82 -28.92
C GLN A 708 -0.34 -2.06 -29.83
N PRO A 709 -1.07 -2.00 -30.96
CA PRO A 709 -1.08 -3.08 -31.94
C PRO A 709 0.34 -3.50 -32.36
N GLY A 710 0.55 -4.82 -32.38
CA GLY A 710 1.84 -5.43 -32.70
C GLY A 710 2.80 -5.63 -31.53
N CYS A 711 2.44 -5.26 -30.29
CA CYS A 711 3.20 -5.66 -29.09
C CYS A 711 2.81 -7.02 -28.51
N ALA A 712 1.61 -7.55 -28.83
CA ALA A 712 1.18 -8.88 -28.41
C ALA A 712 1.65 -10.03 -29.33
N THR A 713 1.92 -9.76 -30.60
CA THR A 713 2.18 -10.77 -31.64
C THR A 713 3.65 -11.17 -31.82
N SER A 714 4.60 -10.46 -31.20
CA SER A 714 6.01 -10.87 -31.08
C SER A 714 6.15 -12.30 -30.53
N SER A 715 5.25 -12.67 -29.62
CA SER A 715 5.13 -13.98 -28.97
C SER A 715 5.20 -15.19 -29.92
N ILE A 716 4.59 -15.12 -31.12
CA ILE A 716 4.43 -16.30 -32.00
C ILE A 716 5.57 -16.44 -33.01
N LEU A 717 6.06 -15.34 -33.60
CA LEU A 717 7.13 -15.43 -34.60
C LEU A 717 8.47 -15.79 -33.95
N GLN A 718 8.73 -15.29 -32.74
CA GLN A 718 9.93 -15.59 -31.96
C GLN A 718 9.92 -17.02 -31.39
N LEU A 719 8.73 -17.63 -31.29
CA LEU A 719 8.50 -19.03 -30.89
C LEU A 719 9.06 -20.02 -31.93
N LEU A 720 9.00 -19.68 -33.22
CA LEU A 720 9.52 -20.51 -34.31
C LEU A 720 11.03 -20.34 -34.55
N SER A 721 11.64 -19.21 -34.16
CA SER A 721 13.07 -18.95 -34.37
C SER A 721 13.98 -19.26 -33.17
N SER A 722 13.43 -19.66 -32.01
CA SER A 722 14.20 -19.82 -30.75
C SER A 722 14.22 -21.24 -30.16
N GLY A 723 13.71 -22.24 -30.86
CA GLY A 723 13.86 -23.64 -30.46
C GLY A 723 13.12 -24.04 -29.17
N GLY A 724 11.93 -23.47 -28.92
CA GLY A 724 10.98 -24.00 -27.94
C GLY A 724 11.29 -23.73 -26.45
N LYS A 725 12.19 -22.81 -26.10
CA LYS A 725 12.39 -22.38 -24.70
C LYS A 725 11.46 -21.23 -24.33
N LEU A 726 10.45 -21.53 -23.51
CA LEU A 726 9.45 -20.57 -23.04
C LEU A 726 10.06 -19.53 -22.07
N LYS A 727 10.44 -18.36 -22.59
CA LYS A 727 10.62 -17.13 -21.82
C LYS A 727 9.45 -16.19 -22.07
N ILE A 728 8.43 -16.22 -21.18
CA ILE A 728 7.43 -15.16 -21.13
C ILE A 728 7.89 -14.15 -20.07
N SER A 729 8.58 -13.10 -20.51
CA SER A 729 8.89 -11.95 -19.66
C SER A 729 7.87 -10.85 -19.93
N SER A 730 7.00 -10.58 -18.96
CA SER A 730 6.05 -9.46 -19.01
C SER A 730 6.72 -8.08 -19.09
N VAL A 731 8.04 -8.01 -18.89
CA VAL A 731 8.86 -6.78 -19.03
C VAL A 731 9.08 -6.40 -20.51
N GLU A 732 9.20 -7.37 -21.41
CA GLU A 732 9.44 -7.09 -22.84
C GLU A 732 8.19 -6.51 -23.51
N THR A 733 7.00 -7.02 -23.17
CA THR A 733 5.72 -6.45 -23.62
C THR A 733 5.53 -5.03 -23.09
N LEU A 734 5.86 -4.79 -21.82
CA LEU A 734 5.77 -3.48 -21.16
C LEU A 734 6.63 -2.41 -21.84
N SER A 735 7.86 -2.78 -22.22
CA SER A 735 8.78 -1.89 -22.92
C SER A 735 8.32 -1.61 -24.36
N CYS A 736 7.68 -2.58 -25.02
CA CYS A 736 7.15 -2.40 -26.37
C CYS A 736 6.09 -1.30 -26.45
N ASP A 737 5.09 -1.30 -25.55
CA ASP A 737 4.03 -0.30 -25.58
C ASP A 737 4.57 1.12 -25.34
N HIS A 738 5.52 1.29 -24.42
CA HIS A 738 6.16 2.58 -24.09
C HIS A 738 7.14 3.10 -25.15
N THR A 739 7.76 2.22 -25.95
CA THR A 739 8.68 2.61 -27.03
C THR A 739 7.98 2.98 -28.34
N LYS A 740 6.73 2.52 -28.54
CA LYS A 740 5.93 2.69 -29.77
C LYS A 740 5.62 4.14 -30.16
N VAL A 741 5.61 5.10 -29.22
CA VAL A 741 5.47 6.53 -29.54
C VAL A 741 6.52 7.01 -30.54
N THR A 742 7.76 6.51 -30.44
CA THR A 742 8.89 6.95 -31.28
C THR A 742 8.65 6.64 -32.78
N PRO A 743 8.37 5.38 -33.19
CA PRO A 743 8.05 5.10 -34.58
C PRO A 743 6.73 5.72 -35.07
N TYR A 744 5.74 5.97 -34.20
CA TYR A 744 4.53 6.71 -34.59
C TYR A 744 4.85 8.18 -34.90
N TYR A 745 5.64 8.86 -34.06
CA TYR A 745 6.06 10.22 -34.32
C TYR A 745 6.93 10.35 -35.58
N ILE A 746 7.87 9.43 -35.81
CA ILE A 746 8.68 9.40 -37.06
C ILE A 746 7.79 9.21 -38.29
N GLU A 747 6.77 8.35 -38.22
CA GLU A 747 5.84 8.18 -39.34
C GLU A 747 4.96 9.43 -39.52
N SER A 748 4.60 10.16 -38.45
CA SER A 748 3.84 11.43 -38.56
C SER A 748 4.56 12.47 -39.42
N ILE A 749 5.89 12.49 -39.40
CA ILE A 749 6.71 13.40 -40.22
C ILE A 749 6.63 13.03 -41.71
N THR A 750 6.55 11.74 -42.07
CA THR A 750 6.72 11.28 -43.47
C THR A 750 5.43 10.77 -44.14
N THR A 751 4.36 10.55 -43.37
CA THR A 751 3.11 9.98 -43.87
C THR A 751 2.29 10.99 -44.69
N LYS A 752 1.79 10.55 -45.85
CA LYS A 752 0.77 11.29 -46.63
C LYS A 752 -0.67 11.01 -46.16
N LYS A 753 -0.87 10.03 -45.26
CA LYS A 753 -2.22 9.66 -44.77
C LYS A 753 -2.62 10.42 -43.51
N GLY A 754 -1.65 10.70 -42.63
CA GLY A 754 -1.86 11.36 -41.35
C GLY A 754 -2.37 10.43 -40.23
N PHE A 755 -1.98 10.75 -39.00
CA PHE A 755 -2.54 10.16 -37.78
C PHE A 755 -3.72 11.03 -37.31
N TRP A 756 -4.90 10.76 -37.83
CA TRP A 756 -6.10 11.53 -37.50
C TRP A 756 -6.69 11.08 -36.17
N ALA A 757 -6.81 12.02 -35.24
CA ALA A 757 -7.33 11.81 -33.89
C ALA A 757 -8.65 12.56 -33.68
N ALA A 758 -9.54 11.92 -32.91
CA ALA A 758 -10.89 12.35 -32.63
C ALA A 758 -10.99 12.90 -31.19
N PRO A 759 -11.60 14.08 -30.96
CA PRO A 759 -11.89 14.53 -29.61
C PRO A 759 -12.91 13.59 -28.96
N CYS A 760 -12.70 13.24 -27.68
CA CYS A 760 -13.70 12.51 -26.91
C CYS A 760 -13.58 12.75 -25.41
N ALA A 761 -14.72 12.70 -24.71
CA ALA A 761 -14.82 13.09 -23.30
C ALA A 761 -14.02 12.21 -22.33
N ASN A 762 -13.81 10.93 -22.64
CA ASN A 762 -13.01 9.99 -21.84
C ASN A 762 -12.73 8.68 -22.60
N LEU A 763 -11.81 7.88 -22.05
CA LEU A 763 -11.38 6.58 -22.59
C LEU A 763 -12.53 5.57 -22.69
N PHE A 764 -13.47 5.56 -21.75
CA PHE A 764 -14.60 4.62 -21.77
C PHE A 764 -15.50 4.87 -22.99
N SER A 765 -15.87 6.13 -23.26
CA SER A 765 -16.62 6.53 -24.45
C SER A 765 -15.91 6.19 -25.76
N TYR A 766 -14.57 6.21 -25.78
CA TYR A 766 -13.77 5.78 -26.94
C TYR A 766 -13.80 4.26 -27.15
N LEU A 767 -13.55 3.47 -26.11
CA LEU A 767 -13.51 2.01 -26.20
C LEU A 767 -14.85 1.38 -26.62
N ILE A 768 -15.97 1.96 -26.18
CA ILE A 768 -17.32 1.50 -26.56
C ILE A 768 -17.83 2.11 -27.89
N GLY A 769 -17.03 2.96 -28.55
CA GLY A 769 -17.37 3.55 -29.84
C GLY A 769 -18.49 4.60 -29.82
N TRP A 770 -18.71 5.27 -28.67
CA TRP A 770 -19.73 6.33 -28.54
C TRP A 770 -19.23 7.72 -28.95
N CYS A 771 -17.93 7.91 -29.17
CA CYS A 771 -17.39 9.14 -29.78
C CYS A 771 -17.84 9.24 -31.24
N ASN A 772 -18.67 10.23 -31.58
CA ASN A 772 -19.18 10.42 -32.95
C ASN A 772 -18.83 11.81 -33.53
N PRO A 773 -17.55 12.20 -33.58
CA PRO A 773 -17.15 13.50 -34.09
C PRO A 773 -17.48 13.69 -35.57
N LYS A 774 -17.60 14.95 -35.96
CA LYS A 774 -17.70 15.38 -37.36
C LYS A 774 -16.33 15.33 -38.04
N LYS A 775 -16.29 15.42 -39.37
CA LYS A 775 -15.03 15.29 -40.14
C LYS A 775 -14.05 16.45 -39.88
N ASP A 776 -14.61 17.63 -39.64
CA ASP A 776 -13.97 18.89 -39.30
C ASP A 776 -13.41 18.93 -37.86
N GLU A 777 -13.83 18.02 -36.98
CA GLU A 777 -13.37 17.93 -35.60
C GLU A 777 -12.12 17.02 -35.46
N TYR A 778 -11.71 16.32 -36.51
CA TYR A 778 -10.49 15.49 -36.49
C TYR A 778 -9.24 16.36 -36.69
N ILE A 779 -8.25 16.16 -35.83
CA ILE A 779 -6.93 16.82 -35.93
C ILE A 779 -5.81 15.80 -36.19
N LEU A 780 -4.67 16.28 -36.68
CA LEU A 780 -3.47 15.45 -36.83
C LEU A 780 -2.70 15.35 -35.51
N MET A 781 -2.22 14.15 -35.19
CA MET A 781 -1.24 13.87 -34.15
C MET A 781 0.18 13.86 -34.73
N GLY A 782 1.13 14.52 -34.07
CA GLY A 782 2.55 14.50 -34.37
C GLY A 782 3.08 15.84 -34.86
N GLU A 783 4.07 15.85 -35.76
CA GLU A 783 4.72 17.10 -36.22
C GLU A 783 3.68 18.11 -36.78
N ASP A 784 2.71 17.66 -37.56
CA ASP A 784 1.65 18.48 -38.17
C ASP A 784 0.45 18.81 -37.25
N SER A 785 0.56 18.61 -35.93
CA SER A 785 -0.49 18.98 -34.99
C SER A 785 -0.75 20.50 -34.96
N PRO A 786 -2.02 20.97 -35.05
CA PRO A 786 -2.33 22.40 -34.99
C PRO A 786 -1.95 23.01 -33.65
N HIS A 787 -1.23 24.13 -33.65
CA HIS A 787 -0.84 24.85 -32.41
C HIS A 787 -2.04 25.39 -31.60
N THR A 788 -3.21 25.47 -32.22
CA THR A 788 -4.51 25.83 -31.61
C THR A 788 -5.28 24.64 -31.03
N ALA A 789 -4.81 23.40 -31.23
CA ALA A 789 -5.47 22.21 -30.69
C ALA A 789 -5.53 22.28 -29.16
N ARG A 790 -6.70 21.99 -28.57
CA ARG A 790 -6.90 21.95 -27.11
C ARG A 790 -7.76 20.75 -26.71
N GLY A 791 -7.38 20.05 -25.64
CA GLY A 791 -8.13 18.94 -25.05
C GLY A 791 -7.62 17.54 -25.39
N ILE A 792 -8.49 16.54 -25.19
CA ILE A 792 -8.14 15.11 -25.24
C ILE A 792 -8.60 14.46 -26.54
N PHE A 793 -7.69 13.77 -27.21
CA PHE A 793 -7.89 13.15 -28.51
C PHE A 793 -7.52 11.67 -28.51
N TYR A 794 -8.27 10.84 -29.24
CA TYR A 794 -8.06 9.41 -29.37
C TYR A 794 -7.94 8.99 -30.84
N LEU A 795 -7.09 8.01 -31.12
CA LEU A 795 -6.87 7.48 -32.47
C LEU A 795 -6.51 6.00 -32.45
N SER A 796 -6.71 5.29 -33.56
CA SER A 796 -6.27 3.90 -33.72
C SER A 796 -5.20 3.77 -34.80
N THR A 797 -4.24 2.85 -34.62
CA THR A 797 -3.15 2.59 -35.57
C THR A 797 -3.20 1.15 -36.10
N ASN A 798 -2.40 0.85 -37.13
CA ASN A 798 -2.13 -0.53 -37.55
C ASN A 798 -1.05 -1.18 -36.65
N ALA A 799 -0.93 -2.52 -36.69
CA ALA A 799 0.11 -3.27 -35.97
C ALA A 799 1.50 -3.18 -36.62
N HIS A 800 1.55 -2.94 -37.94
CA HIS A 800 2.76 -2.86 -38.75
C HIS A 800 2.72 -1.60 -39.64
N LYS A 801 3.87 -1.20 -40.19
CA LYS A 801 3.98 -0.03 -41.08
C LYS A 801 3.20 -0.25 -42.40
N PRO A 802 2.54 0.78 -42.95
CA PRO A 802 2.31 2.09 -42.36
C PRO A 802 1.33 2.02 -41.18
N TYR A 803 1.73 2.57 -40.02
CA TYR A 803 0.90 2.61 -38.82
C TYR A 803 -0.27 3.57 -38.96
N ALA A 804 -0.11 4.65 -39.74
CA ALA A 804 -1.11 5.66 -40.00
C ALA A 804 -2.26 5.13 -40.87
N ARG A 805 -3.49 5.19 -40.35
CA ARG A 805 -4.69 4.68 -41.04
C ARG A 805 -5.32 5.68 -42.00
N GLY A 806 -5.04 6.98 -41.86
CA GLY A 806 -5.74 8.05 -42.56
C GLY A 806 -7.09 8.41 -41.92
N LEU A 807 -7.79 9.39 -42.50
CA LEU A 807 -9.06 9.89 -41.97
C LEU A 807 -10.14 8.77 -41.95
N PRO A 808 -10.85 8.53 -40.83
CA PRO A 808 -11.85 7.47 -40.76
C PRO A 808 -13.02 7.66 -41.72
N VAL A 809 -13.29 6.66 -42.56
CA VAL A 809 -14.42 6.64 -43.50
C VAL A 809 -15.64 6.01 -42.83
N LYS A 810 -16.69 6.80 -42.57
CA LYS A 810 -18.00 6.29 -42.11
C LYS A 810 -18.68 5.48 -43.22
N ASN A 811 -18.60 4.15 -43.15
CA ASN A 811 -19.36 3.26 -44.04
C ASN A 811 -20.85 3.24 -43.66
N GLN A 812 -21.68 3.97 -44.41
CA GLN A 812 -23.14 3.81 -44.40
C GLN A 812 -23.55 2.44 -45.01
N ARG A 813 -23.42 1.33 -44.26
CA ARG A 813 -23.91 0.00 -44.70
C ARG A 813 -24.03 -1.01 -43.55
N ARG A 814 -25.06 -0.89 -42.70
CA ARG A 814 -25.46 -1.97 -41.76
C ARG A 814 -26.90 -1.91 -41.22
N THR A 815 -27.89 -1.62 -42.06
CA THR A 815 -29.33 -1.60 -41.68
C THR A 815 -30.20 -2.70 -42.31
N ASN A 816 -29.76 -3.38 -43.38
CA ASN A 816 -30.60 -4.34 -44.12
C ASN A 816 -30.13 -5.81 -43.98
N ARG A 817 -30.04 -6.36 -42.76
CA ARG A 817 -29.77 -7.81 -42.56
C ARG A 817 -30.50 -8.44 -41.37
N LYS A 818 -31.76 -8.05 -41.14
CA LYS A 818 -32.73 -8.71 -40.25
C LYS A 818 -34.10 -8.88 -40.95
N GLN A 819 -34.09 -9.48 -42.13
CA GLN A 819 -35.27 -10.03 -42.82
C GLN A 819 -34.75 -10.99 -43.90
N SER A 820 -35.32 -12.20 -43.97
CA SER A 820 -34.90 -13.38 -44.76
C SER A 820 -34.02 -14.42 -44.04
N SER A 821 -34.68 -15.33 -43.32
CA SER A 821 -34.42 -16.78 -43.30
C SER A 821 -35.42 -17.49 -42.36
N SER A 822 -36.68 -17.58 -42.80
CA SER A 822 -37.67 -18.51 -42.25
C SER A 822 -37.69 -19.79 -43.09
N HIS A 823 -37.98 -20.94 -42.47
CA HIS A 823 -38.00 -22.30 -43.05
C HIS A 823 -36.61 -22.80 -43.53
N GLN A 824 -36.17 -24.02 -43.20
CA GLN A 824 -36.87 -25.31 -43.29
C GLN A 824 -36.56 -26.25 -42.12
N TYR A 825 -37.45 -27.26 -41.99
CA TYR A 825 -37.47 -28.45 -41.13
C TYR A 825 -36.23 -28.80 -40.30
#